data_AF-A0A8B3L412-F1
#
_entry.id   AF-A0A8B3L412-F1
#
_cell.length_a   1.000
_cell.length_b   1.000
_cell.length_c   1.000
_cell.angle_alpha   90.00
_cell.angle_beta   90.00
_cell.angle_gamma   90.00
#
_symmetry.space_group_name_H-M   'P 1'
#
loop_
_entity.id
_entity.type
_entity.pdbx_description
1 polymer ?
#
loop_
_entity_poly.entity_id
_entity_poly.type
_entity_poly.pdbx_seq_one_letter_code
_entity_poly.pdbx_strand_id
1 'polypeptide(L)'
;MNAAFRISGAGRLSQAKTASFSFDGKQYIGIEGDTLASALLANGVHLVGRSFKYHRPRGFLSAGAEEPNALVQIVRDDARKTPNVRATVQELYDGLTANSQNRWPSLAFDVGAVNDIASPMFSAGFYYKTFMWPKSAWLNFYEPKIRATAGLGVSPDRPDPDHYAARYAHCDVLVLGGGAAGITAALAAAETGVRVILADEQAEFGGSLRFESGARIDGEDGFAWAQAAIAKLKAMDNVRVLSRTTAFGYYAQNFVGLVERVSDHLKSPGRELARERLWQVRAKRVVLATGAIERHMVFANNDRPGVMLASAARTYLNHYGVAVGRNVGVYTANDSAYAAAIDLRKAGVNVAAIVDLRDNPSGAVIDEARSLGIEINFGRAVVSAGGKLRVSSMTVQPKNGGGERRIAVDAILMSAGWTPSVHLFSQSRGKVAFNEEARRFVPGTYAQDCVSVGACNGTDGLEATVDEAYAAGAQAARDAGGKDSSGKMGKGAKPKVDASESWSRGMLGAAPGAGPGTTVKAFVDFQNDVTAKDIRQAVHEGMHSIEHVKRFTTNGMATDQGKTSNMHGLAIAAETLGKPIPQVGLTTFRAPYTPVTFGSIVGHARGALFDPTRRTATHGWAAAQGAVFEDVGQWKRAWYFPKAGEDMHAAVNRECVTVRKAAGLFDASTLGKIEVVGPDAAKFMELLYT
;
A
#
# COMPACT_ATOMS: atom_id res chain seq x y z
N MET A 1 32.46 -4.47 10.31
CA MET A 1 32.30 -3.57 9.16
C MET A 1 31.09 -4.05 8.35
N ASN A 2 29.89 -3.54 8.65
CA ASN A 2 28.62 -4.08 8.15
C ASN A 2 27.86 -3.04 7.35
N ALA A 3 28.02 -3.05 6.02
CA ALA A 3 27.13 -2.48 4.99
C ALA A 3 27.77 -2.68 3.59
N ALA A 4 27.96 -3.94 3.17
CA ALA A 4 28.75 -4.31 1.98
C ALA A 4 28.22 -3.77 0.64
N PHE A 5 26.98 -3.26 0.60
CA PHE A 5 26.33 -2.71 -0.59
C PHE A 5 26.01 -1.21 -0.49
N ARG A 6 26.34 -0.56 0.64
CA ARG A 6 26.21 0.89 0.77
C ARG A 6 27.41 1.56 0.09
N ILE A 7 27.13 2.48 -0.83
CA ILE A 7 28.16 3.22 -1.58
C ILE A 7 28.47 4.50 -0.81
N SER A 8 29.75 4.69 -0.45
CA SER A 8 30.19 5.89 0.27
C SER A 8 29.92 7.16 -0.55
N GLY A 9 29.29 8.16 0.06
CA GLY A 9 28.94 9.43 -0.59
C GLY A 9 27.75 9.39 -1.55
N ALA A 10 27.14 8.22 -1.77
CA ALA A 10 25.93 8.09 -2.59
C ALA A 10 24.66 8.20 -1.74
N GLY A 11 23.54 8.52 -2.38
CA GLY A 11 22.26 8.72 -1.72
C GLY A 11 22.18 10.04 -0.94
N ARG A 12 21.03 10.25 -0.28
CA ARG A 12 20.73 11.51 0.42
C ARG A 12 20.94 11.45 1.93
N LEU A 13 21.21 10.25 2.46
CA LEU A 13 21.36 9.99 3.89
C LEU A 13 22.84 9.97 4.34
N SER A 14 23.74 10.62 3.60
CA SER A 14 25.19 10.55 3.83
C SER A 14 25.66 11.09 5.18
N GLN A 15 24.85 11.93 5.84
CA GLN A 15 25.10 12.51 7.16
C GLN A 15 24.23 11.90 8.28
N ALA A 16 23.49 10.83 7.99
CA ALA A 16 22.57 10.23 8.95
C ALA A 16 23.31 9.45 10.05
N LYS A 17 22.71 9.41 11.24
CA LYS A 17 23.23 8.62 12.38
C LYS A 17 23.04 7.14 12.13
N THR A 18 23.91 6.32 12.71
CA THR A 18 23.76 4.86 12.68
C THR A 18 22.56 4.40 13.52
N ALA A 19 21.84 3.39 13.05
CA ALA A 19 20.79 2.71 13.78
C ALA A 19 21.06 1.19 13.81
N SER A 20 21.02 0.58 14.99
CA SER A 20 21.13 -0.88 15.13
C SER A 20 19.77 -1.54 14.91
N PHE A 21 19.73 -2.74 14.33
CA PHE A 21 18.50 -3.50 14.19
C PHE A 21 18.78 -5.00 14.09
N SER A 22 17.76 -5.83 14.33
CA SER A 22 17.85 -7.28 14.15
C SER A 22 16.85 -7.79 13.14
N PHE A 23 17.29 -8.77 12.34
CA PHE A 23 16.44 -9.53 11.42
C PHE A 23 16.71 -11.02 11.58
N ASP A 24 15.66 -11.80 11.89
CA ASP A 24 15.76 -13.22 12.19
C ASP A 24 16.79 -13.54 13.30
N GLY A 25 16.86 -12.68 14.32
CA GLY A 25 17.78 -12.81 15.45
C GLY A 25 19.23 -12.40 15.16
N LYS A 26 19.59 -12.08 13.91
CA LYS A 26 20.92 -11.57 13.55
C LYS A 26 20.95 -10.05 13.60
N GLN A 27 22.02 -9.48 14.15
CA GLN A 27 22.23 -8.05 14.28
C GLN A 27 22.83 -7.43 13.01
N TYR A 28 22.36 -6.24 12.66
CA TYR A 28 22.74 -5.46 11.49
C TYR A 28 22.84 -3.97 11.85
N ILE A 29 23.47 -3.19 10.97
CA ILE A 29 23.63 -1.74 11.11
C ILE A 29 23.00 -1.07 9.89
N GLY A 30 22.11 -0.12 10.12
CA GLY A 30 21.59 0.79 9.10
C GLY A 30 21.86 2.24 9.51
N ILE A 31 21.16 3.16 8.86
CA ILE A 31 21.22 4.59 9.19
C ILE A 31 19.81 5.15 9.34
N GLU A 32 19.68 6.23 10.09
CA GLU A 32 18.42 6.98 10.22
C GLU A 32 17.91 7.41 8.85
N GLY A 33 16.60 7.24 8.61
CA GLY A 33 15.98 7.47 7.29
C GLY A 33 15.94 6.24 6.39
N ASP A 34 16.72 5.17 6.67
CA ASP A 34 16.55 3.90 5.97
C ASP A 34 15.13 3.34 6.18
N THR A 35 14.65 2.60 5.20
CA THR A 35 13.64 1.56 5.43
C THR A 35 14.32 0.25 5.81
N LEU A 36 13.62 -0.67 6.47
CA LEU A 36 14.14 -2.01 6.76
C LEU A 36 14.66 -2.71 5.48
N ALA A 37 13.99 -2.52 4.34
CA ALA A 37 14.44 -3.05 3.05
C ALA A 37 15.80 -2.47 2.62
N SER A 38 15.95 -1.15 2.64
CA SER A 38 17.21 -0.49 2.26
C SER A 38 18.37 -0.89 3.20
N ALA A 39 18.10 -1.01 4.50
CA ALA A 39 19.09 -1.43 5.49
C ALA A 39 19.51 -2.89 5.32
N LEU A 40 18.56 -3.79 5.03
CA LEU A 40 18.85 -5.20 4.74
C LEU A 40 19.67 -5.35 3.46
N LEU A 41 19.30 -4.65 2.39
CA LEU A 41 20.06 -4.62 1.13
C LEU A 41 21.47 -4.06 1.34
N ALA A 42 21.63 -2.98 2.10
CA ALA A 42 22.94 -2.42 2.45
C ALA A 42 23.85 -3.46 3.10
N ASN A 43 23.27 -4.37 3.88
CA ASN A 43 23.96 -5.48 4.55
C ASN A 43 24.06 -6.78 3.71
N GLY A 44 23.67 -6.75 2.43
CA GLY A 44 23.75 -7.88 1.51
C GLY A 44 22.68 -8.95 1.73
N VAL A 45 21.59 -8.62 2.43
CA VAL A 45 20.45 -9.53 2.63
C VAL A 45 19.46 -9.32 1.49
N HIS A 46 19.38 -10.29 0.58
CA HIS A 46 18.44 -10.27 -0.56
C HIS A 46 17.29 -11.26 -0.39
N LEU A 47 17.49 -12.32 0.40
CA LEU A 47 16.49 -13.32 0.72
C LEU A 47 15.76 -12.89 2.01
N VAL A 48 14.46 -12.59 1.89
CA VAL A 48 13.68 -12.03 3.00
C VAL A 48 12.40 -12.79 3.29
N GLY A 49 11.95 -13.63 2.36
CA GLY A 49 10.70 -14.37 2.52
C GLY A 49 10.69 -15.65 1.71
N ARG A 50 9.59 -16.39 1.89
CA ARG A 50 9.27 -17.62 1.17
C ARG A 50 7.86 -17.50 0.62
N SER A 51 7.69 -17.92 -0.63
CA SER A 51 6.42 -17.77 -1.33
C SER A 51 5.31 -18.60 -0.68
N PHE A 52 4.07 -18.12 -0.79
CA PHE A 52 2.91 -18.65 -0.07
C PHE A 52 2.68 -20.15 -0.28
N LYS A 53 2.68 -20.60 -1.54
CA LYS A 53 2.27 -21.95 -1.95
C LYS A 53 3.46 -22.86 -2.20
N TYR A 54 4.44 -22.36 -2.94
CA TYR A 54 5.59 -23.14 -3.39
C TYR A 54 6.79 -23.04 -2.46
N HIS A 55 6.76 -22.19 -1.43
CA HIS A 55 7.91 -21.93 -0.54
C HIS A 55 9.19 -21.55 -1.31
N ARG A 56 9.03 -20.87 -2.45
CA ARG A 56 10.16 -20.43 -3.26
C ARG A 56 10.87 -19.26 -2.57
N PRO A 57 12.21 -19.16 -2.65
CA PRO A 57 12.95 -18.03 -2.10
C PRO A 57 12.46 -16.71 -2.70
N ARG A 58 12.13 -15.71 -1.86
CA ARG A 58 11.68 -14.38 -2.29
C ARG A 58 12.56 -13.26 -1.76
N GLY A 59 12.79 -12.27 -2.62
CA GLY A 59 13.51 -11.03 -2.31
C GLY A 59 12.63 -9.80 -2.54
N PHE A 60 13.19 -8.62 -2.31
CA PHE A 60 12.53 -7.35 -2.61
C PHE A 60 12.19 -7.25 -4.09
N LEU A 61 10.94 -6.91 -4.41
CA LEU A 61 10.50 -6.61 -5.77
C LEU A 61 10.51 -5.10 -6.02
N SER A 62 10.13 -4.31 -5.02
CA SER A 62 9.86 -2.88 -5.15
C SER A 62 10.52 -2.06 -4.03
N ALA A 63 10.16 -0.77 -3.91
CA ALA A 63 10.66 0.13 -2.87
C ALA A 63 9.54 0.94 -2.17
N GLY A 64 8.27 0.62 -2.43
CA GLY A 64 7.11 1.33 -1.89
C GLY A 64 6.03 0.40 -1.35
N ALA A 65 4.80 0.91 -1.33
CA ALA A 65 3.63 0.22 -0.79
C ALA A 65 3.15 -0.96 -1.66
N GLU A 66 3.63 -1.06 -2.89
CA GLU A 66 3.36 -2.10 -3.89
C GLU A 66 4.19 -3.39 -3.72
N GLU A 67 5.07 -3.45 -2.73
CA GLU A 67 5.92 -4.62 -2.44
C GLU A 67 5.08 -5.87 -2.06
N PRO A 68 5.19 -6.98 -2.84
CA PRO A 68 4.41 -8.20 -2.58
C PRO A 68 5.19 -9.31 -1.85
N ASN A 69 6.51 -9.26 -1.80
CA ASN A 69 7.36 -10.35 -1.29
C ASN A 69 7.87 -10.10 0.13
N ALA A 70 8.42 -8.91 0.38
CA ALA A 70 9.17 -8.58 1.59
C ALA A 70 8.26 -8.25 2.79
N LEU A 71 7.43 -9.21 3.17
CA LEU A 71 6.53 -9.13 4.31
C LEU A 71 7.20 -9.71 5.57
N VAL A 72 7.26 -8.91 6.62
CA VAL A 72 7.91 -9.26 7.89
C VAL A 72 6.98 -9.04 9.07
N GLN A 73 7.29 -9.70 10.18
CA GLN A 73 6.70 -9.36 11.47
C GLN A 73 7.61 -8.38 12.19
N ILE A 74 7.07 -7.23 12.61
CA ILE A 74 7.76 -6.27 13.47
C ILE A 74 7.42 -6.57 14.92
N VAL A 75 8.45 -6.67 15.76
CA VAL A 75 8.32 -6.99 17.18
C VAL A 75 8.96 -5.86 17.98
N ARG A 76 8.19 -5.23 18.86
CA ARG A 76 8.70 -4.29 19.86
C ARG A 76 8.75 -4.91 21.25
N ASP A 77 7.72 -5.67 21.59
CA ASP A 77 7.58 -6.42 22.84
C ASP A 77 6.58 -7.57 22.66
N ASP A 78 6.26 -8.27 23.75
CA ASP A 78 5.36 -9.43 23.71
C ASP A 78 3.94 -9.12 23.25
N ALA A 79 3.45 -7.89 23.46
CA ALA A 79 2.13 -7.45 23.05
C ALA A 79 2.14 -6.72 21.71
N ARG A 80 3.22 -6.00 21.38
CA ARG A 80 3.40 -5.25 20.14
C ARG A 80 4.10 -6.10 19.07
N LYS A 81 3.32 -6.95 18.43
CA LYS A 81 3.72 -7.78 17.28
C LYS A 81 2.83 -7.45 16.10
N THR A 82 3.38 -6.89 15.02
CA THR A 82 2.61 -6.55 13.81
C THR A 82 3.08 -7.44 12.65
N PRO A 83 2.29 -8.41 12.19
CA PRO A 83 2.63 -9.25 11.04
C PRO A 83 2.39 -8.53 9.71
N ASN A 84 2.91 -9.11 8.62
CA ASN A 84 2.68 -8.67 7.25
C ASN A 84 3.04 -7.20 6.96
N VAL A 85 4.00 -6.64 7.71
CA VAL A 85 4.53 -5.31 7.46
C VAL A 85 5.45 -5.39 6.25
N ARG A 86 5.26 -4.49 5.28
CA ARG A 86 6.15 -4.35 4.13
C ARG A 86 7.47 -3.73 4.57
N ALA A 87 8.57 -4.47 4.42
CA ALA A 87 9.91 -4.00 4.79
C ALA A 87 10.33 -2.71 4.04
N THR A 88 9.74 -2.47 2.86
CA THR A 88 9.93 -1.27 2.04
C THR A 88 9.28 0.00 2.61
N VAL A 89 8.34 -0.15 3.55
CA VAL A 89 7.60 0.97 4.15
C VAL A 89 7.95 1.14 5.63
N GLN A 90 8.43 0.08 6.30
CA GLN A 90 8.88 0.17 7.68
C GLN A 90 10.16 1.01 7.77
N GLU A 91 10.04 2.22 8.28
CA GLU A 91 11.17 3.07 8.64
C GLU A 91 12.02 2.40 9.73
N LEU A 92 13.33 2.47 9.57
CA LEU A 92 14.27 1.95 10.53
C LEU A 92 14.34 2.88 11.75
N TYR A 93 14.30 2.29 12.94
CA TYR A 93 14.65 2.96 14.18
C TYR A 93 15.64 2.11 14.96
N ASP A 94 16.44 2.73 15.80
CA ASP A 94 17.43 2.03 16.60
C ASP A 94 16.78 0.98 17.53
N GLY A 95 17.27 -0.26 17.47
CA GLY A 95 16.74 -1.41 18.19
C GLY A 95 15.54 -2.10 17.53
N LEU A 96 15.18 -1.76 16.27
CA LEU A 96 14.11 -2.43 15.54
C LEU A 96 14.38 -3.94 15.47
N THR A 97 13.34 -4.74 15.75
CA THR A 97 13.39 -6.21 15.61
C THR A 97 12.36 -6.68 14.60
N ALA A 98 12.82 -7.42 13.60
CA ALA A 98 11.99 -7.96 12.53
C ALA A 98 12.23 -9.46 12.33
N ASN A 99 11.17 -10.21 12.01
CA ASN A 99 11.25 -11.63 11.70
C ASN A 99 10.67 -11.89 10.31
N SER A 100 11.35 -12.75 9.55
CA SER A 100 10.80 -13.27 8.31
C SER A 100 9.61 -14.19 8.56
N GLN A 101 8.81 -14.35 7.53
CA GLN A 101 7.50 -14.99 7.59
C GLN A 101 7.44 -16.22 6.66
N ASN A 102 6.52 -17.13 6.95
CA ASN A 102 6.22 -18.32 6.12
C ASN A 102 7.42 -19.25 5.83
N ARG A 103 8.26 -19.56 6.83
CA ARG A 103 9.51 -20.33 6.67
C ARG A 103 9.77 -21.31 7.82
N TRP A 104 10.29 -22.51 7.54
CA TRP A 104 10.75 -23.44 8.59
C TRP A 104 11.89 -24.39 8.16
N PRO A 105 12.97 -24.55 8.96
CA PRO A 105 13.30 -23.77 10.16
C PRO A 105 13.87 -22.39 9.83
N SER A 106 14.39 -22.15 8.63
CA SER A 106 15.05 -20.89 8.25
C SER A 106 14.77 -20.46 6.81
N LEU A 107 15.08 -19.20 6.48
CA LEU A 107 14.94 -18.73 5.10
C LEU A 107 15.88 -19.47 4.15
N ALA A 108 17.10 -19.83 4.58
CA ALA A 108 18.06 -20.53 3.72
C ALA A 108 17.73 -22.02 3.56
N PHE A 109 17.26 -22.65 4.64
CA PHE A 109 16.85 -24.05 4.70
C PHE A 109 15.37 -24.12 5.11
N ASP A 110 14.50 -24.23 4.10
CA ASP A 110 13.05 -24.32 4.25
C ASP A 110 12.55 -25.69 3.76
N VAL A 111 11.98 -26.49 4.65
CA VAL A 111 11.47 -27.84 4.33
C VAL A 111 10.23 -27.75 3.44
N GLY A 112 9.45 -26.66 3.54
CA GLY A 112 8.31 -26.40 2.66
C GLY A 112 8.68 -26.32 1.18
N ALA A 113 9.96 -26.10 0.85
CA ALA A 113 10.45 -26.02 -0.54
C ALA A 113 10.22 -27.32 -1.34
N VAL A 114 9.92 -28.45 -0.70
CA VAL A 114 9.46 -29.69 -1.37
C VAL A 114 8.17 -29.45 -2.17
N ASN A 115 7.32 -28.51 -1.76
CA ASN A 115 6.13 -28.12 -2.52
C ASN A 115 6.45 -27.61 -3.93
N ASP A 116 7.61 -26.98 -4.12
CA ASP A 116 8.05 -26.51 -5.44
C ASP A 116 8.29 -27.69 -6.42
N ILE A 117 8.75 -28.84 -5.89
CA ILE A 117 8.95 -30.07 -6.66
C ILE A 117 7.59 -30.69 -7.01
N ALA A 118 6.67 -30.71 -6.05
CA ALA A 118 5.30 -31.17 -6.22
C ALA A 118 4.39 -30.18 -7.01
N SER A 119 4.94 -29.06 -7.50
CA SER A 119 4.19 -27.99 -8.17
C SER A 119 3.23 -28.41 -9.30
N PRO A 120 3.48 -29.47 -10.10
CA PRO A 120 2.49 -29.92 -11.10
C PRO A 120 1.15 -30.35 -10.51
N MET A 121 1.12 -30.80 -9.25
CA MET A 121 -0.12 -31.18 -8.55
C MET A 121 -0.89 -29.97 -8.02
N PHE A 122 -0.25 -28.81 -7.89
CA PHE A 122 -0.88 -27.61 -7.36
C PHE A 122 -1.28 -26.65 -8.49
N SER A 123 -2.16 -27.08 -9.39
CA SER A 123 -2.72 -26.21 -10.42
C SER A 123 -3.67 -25.15 -9.84
N ALA A 124 -3.98 -24.10 -10.60
CA ALA A 124 -5.01 -23.14 -10.20
C ALA A 124 -6.34 -23.85 -9.89
N GLY A 125 -6.98 -23.47 -8.80
CA GLY A 125 -8.24 -24.07 -8.33
C GLY A 125 -8.16 -25.53 -7.86
N PHE A 126 -6.97 -26.15 -7.74
CA PHE A 126 -6.80 -27.54 -7.27
C PHE A 126 -7.53 -27.83 -5.95
N TYR A 127 -7.49 -26.88 -5.01
CA TYR A 127 -8.12 -27.02 -3.69
C TYR A 127 -9.64 -27.19 -3.77
N TYR A 128 -10.32 -26.55 -4.75
CA TYR A 128 -11.74 -26.76 -5.00
C TYR A 128 -12.05 -28.18 -5.48
N LYS A 129 -11.13 -28.81 -6.20
CA LYS A 129 -11.31 -30.13 -6.82
C LYS A 129 -10.97 -31.27 -5.87
N THR A 130 -10.01 -31.07 -4.96
CA THR A 130 -9.44 -32.16 -4.15
C THR A 130 -9.93 -32.18 -2.71
N PHE A 131 -10.14 -31.02 -2.07
CA PHE A 131 -10.35 -30.96 -0.61
C PHE A 131 -11.81 -30.72 -0.19
N MET A 132 -12.71 -30.41 -1.13
CA MET A 132 -14.12 -30.12 -0.80
C MET A 132 -14.97 -31.37 -0.55
N TRP A 133 -14.43 -32.57 -0.79
CA TRP A 133 -15.13 -33.83 -0.58
C TRP A 133 -14.24 -34.88 0.13
N PRO A 134 -14.78 -35.69 1.06
CA PRO A 134 -16.10 -35.55 1.70
C PRO A 134 -16.15 -34.37 2.70
N LYS A 135 -17.34 -33.81 2.94
CA LYS A 135 -17.55 -32.63 3.83
C LYS A 135 -16.97 -32.83 5.24
N SER A 136 -17.02 -34.04 5.77
CA SER A 136 -16.45 -34.39 7.08
C SER A 136 -14.92 -34.30 7.10
N ALA A 137 -14.24 -34.67 6.01
CA ALA A 137 -12.80 -34.54 5.88
C ALA A 137 -12.38 -33.07 5.71
N TRP A 138 -13.17 -32.25 5.02
CA TRP A 138 -12.95 -30.80 4.96
C TRP A 138 -12.91 -30.20 6.37
N LEU A 139 -13.97 -30.36 7.16
CA LEU A 139 -14.07 -29.72 8.48
C LEU A 139 -13.03 -30.23 9.49
N ASN A 140 -12.75 -31.54 9.50
CA ASN A 140 -11.96 -32.15 10.57
C ASN A 140 -10.48 -32.35 10.21
N PHE A 141 -10.11 -32.38 8.93
CA PHE A 141 -8.74 -32.71 8.51
C PHE A 141 -8.12 -31.68 7.58
N TYR A 142 -8.78 -31.33 6.47
CA TYR A 142 -8.20 -30.42 5.48
C TYR A 142 -8.20 -28.98 5.98
N GLU A 143 -9.33 -28.46 6.44
CA GLU A 143 -9.48 -27.05 6.85
C GLU A 143 -8.54 -26.66 8.00
N PRO A 144 -8.43 -27.42 9.12
CA PRO A 144 -7.55 -27.02 10.22
C PRO A 144 -6.08 -27.00 9.81
N LYS A 145 -5.64 -28.00 9.03
CA LYS A 145 -4.25 -28.09 8.56
C LYS A 145 -3.93 -27.01 7.54
N ILE A 146 -4.82 -26.80 6.56
CA ILE A 146 -4.66 -25.74 5.55
C ILE A 146 -4.67 -24.37 6.24
N ARG A 147 -5.55 -24.10 7.21
CA ARG A 147 -5.54 -22.82 7.94
C ARG A 147 -4.25 -22.58 8.72
N ALA A 148 -3.69 -23.63 9.33
CA ALA A 148 -2.43 -23.54 10.05
C ALA A 148 -1.23 -23.29 9.11
N THR A 149 -1.26 -23.80 7.87
CA THR A 149 -0.17 -23.67 6.90
C THR A 149 -0.35 -22.54 5.89
N ALA A 150 -1.57 -22.01 5.72
CA ALA A 150 -1.91 -20.96 4.75
C ALA A 150 -1.86 -19.54 5.35
N GLY A 151 -1.23 -19.35 6.50
CA GLY A 151 -0.95 -18.02 7.05
C GLY A 151 0.43 -17.53 6.66
N LEU A 152 0.57 -16.28 6.20
CA LEU A 152 1.89 -15.67 6.00
C LEU A 152 2.52 -15.21 7.32
N GLY A 153 1.75 -14.57 8.21
CA GLY A 153 2.23 -14.01 9.47
C GLY A 153 1.44 -14.49 10.68
N VAL A 154 2.02 -14.28 11.87
CA VAL A 154 1.41 -14.65 13.16
C VAL A 154 0.80 -13.41 13.81
N SER A 155 -0.51 -13.45 14.06
CA SER A 155 -1.23 -12.39 14.76
C SER A 155 -0.80 -12.28 16.23
N PRO A 156 -0.79 -11.06 16.82
CA PRO A 156 -0.54 -10.90 18.25
C PRO A 156 -1.60 -11.64 19.10
N ASP A 157 -1.15 -12.18 20.23
CA ASP A 157 -1.92 -13.01 21.18
C ASP A 157 -2.21 -12.28 22.51
N ARG A 158 -1.75 -11.04 22.64
CA ARG A 158 -2.01 -10.16 23.80
C ARG A 158 -2.86 -8.95 23.37
N PRO A 159 -3.60 -8.33 24.32
CA PRO A 159 -4.33 -7.10 24.05
C PRO A 159 -3.40 -6.00 23.54
N ASP A 160 -3.85 -5.26 22.53
CA ASP A 160 -3.13 -4.11 21.99
C ASP A 160 -2.98 -3.00 23.06
N PRO A 161 -1.74 -2.70 23.50
CA PRO A 161 -1.50 -1.68 24.52
C PRO A 161 -1.52 -0.26 23.95
N ASP A 162 -1.55 -0.09 22.63
CA ASP A 162 -1.44 1.22 22.00
C ASP A 162 -2.75 2.00 22.01
N HIS A 163 -2.62 3.32 21.89
CA HIS A 163 -3.72 4.25 21.76
C HIS A 163 -3.85 4.73 20.31
N TYR A 164 -5.07 5.00 19.89
CA TYR A 164 -5.39 5.46 18.54
C TYR A 164 -6.22 6.73 18.64
N ALA A 165 -5.99 7.66 17.72
CA ALA A 165 -6.68 8.95 17.69
C ALA A 165 -7.52 9.08 16.42
N ALA A 166 -8.58 9.90 16.50
CA ALA A 166 -9.37 10.27 15.34
C ALA A 166 -9.52 11.80 15.24
N ARG A 167 -9.58 12.32 14.01
CA ARG A 167 -9.80 13.74 13.70
C ARG A 167 -10.79 13.87 12.56
N TYR A 168 -11.82 14.70 12.76
CA TYR A 168 -12.64 15.21 11.68
C TYR A 168 -12.03 16.53 11.19
N ALA A 169 -11.88 16.68 9.88
CA ALA A 169 -11.31 17.88 9.28
C ALA A 169 -12.12 18.32 8.05
N HIS A 170 -12.12 19.63 7.81
CA HIS A 170 -12.62 20.22 6.59
C HIS A 170 -11.51 21.00 5.90
N CYS A 171 -11.49 20.97 4.58
CA CYS A 171 -10.61 21.82 3.77
C CYS A 171 -11.34 22.24 2.50
N ASP A 172 -10.81 23.28 1.86
CA ASP A 172 -11.32 23.74 0.59
C ASP A 172 -10.73 22.88 -0.54
N VAL A 173 -9.42 22.62 -0.51
CA VAL A 173 -8.73 21.74 -1.45
C VAL A 173 -7.95 20.64 -0.70
N LEU A 174 -8.25 19.38 -1.00
CA LEU A 174 -7.48 18.22 -0.53
C LEU A 174 -6.61 17.70 -1.66
N VAL A 175 -5.30 17.67 -1.48
CA VAL A 175 -4.33 17.12 -2.44
C VAL A 175 -3.78 15.79 -1.93
N LEU A 176 -3.90 14.73 -2.73
CA LEU A 176 -3.51 13.37 -2.36
C LEU A 176 -2.35 12.89 -3.23
N GLY A 177 -1.17 12.78 -2.63
CA GLY A 177 0.09 12.45 -3.29
C GLY A 177 1.05 13.64 -3.24
N GLY A 178 2.28 13.38 -2.83
CA GLY A 178 3.32 14.35 -2.54
C GLY A 178 4.45 14.41 -3.55
N GLY A 179 4.22 13.96 -4.79
CA GLY A 179 5.15 14.13 -5.91
C GLY A 179 5.08 15.53 -6.52
N ALA A 180 5.82 15.75 -7.62
CA ALA A 180 5.84 17.02 -8.35
C ALA A 180 4.43 17.58 -8.63
N ALA A 181 3.51 16.73 -9.09
CA ALA A 181 2.13 17.11 -9.37
C ALA A 181 1.40 17.62 -8.11
N GLY A 182 1.43 16.86 -7.02
CA GLY A 182 0.70 17.24 -5.82
C GLY A 182 1.28 18.46 -5.10
N ILE A 183 2.61 18.57 -5.04
CA ILE A 183 3.28 19.75 -4.49
C ILE A 183 2.89 20.99 -5.30
N THR A 184 2.95 20.91 -6.63
CA THR A 184 2.60 22.02 -7.53
C THR A 184 1.13 22.42 -7.39
N ALA A 185 0.21 21.46 -7.37
CA ALA A 185 -1.22 21.74 -7.17
C ALA A 185 -1.50 22.36 -5.79
N ALA A 186 -0.82 21.89 -4.75
CA ALA A 186 -0.95 22.45 -3.41
C ALA A 186 -0.42 23.88 -3.32
N LEU A 187 0.72 24.20 -3.96
CA LEU A 187 1.24 25.56 -4.06
C LEU A 187 0.25 26.50 -4.74
N ALA A 188 -0.23 26.12 -5.93
CA ALA A 188 -1.17 26.92 -6.71
C ALA A 188 -2.49 27.16 -5.96
N ALA A 189 -2.98 26.16 -5.23
CA ALA A 189 -4.18 26.32 -4.40
C ALA A 189 -3.91 27.20 -3.17
N ALA A 190 -2.83 26.93 -2.44
CA ALA A 190 -2.53 27.60 -1.17
C ALA A 190 -2.32 29.12 -1.32
N GLU A 191 -1.73 29.56 -2.44
CA GLU A 191 -1.45 30.98 -2.73
C GLU A 191 -2.73 31.82 -2.93
N THR A 192 -3.88 31.18 -3.13
CA THR A 192 -5.20 31.86 -3.16
C THR A 192 -5.79 32.13 -1.77
N GLY A 193 -5.17 31.60 -0.71
CA GLY A 193 -5.63 31.73 0.68
C GLY A 193 -6.69 30.71 1.11
N VAL A 194 -7.12 29.78 0.24
CA VAL A 194 -8.03 28.69 0.62
C VAL A 194 -7.36 27.69 1.56
N ARG A 195 -8.13 26.94 2.36
CA ARG A 195 -7.57 25.92 3.25
C ARG A 195 -7.16 24.68 2.47
N VAL A 196 -5.88 24.34 2.50
CA VAL A 196 -5.32 23.19 1.78
C VAL A 196 -4.87 22.12 2.77
N ILE A 197 -5.20 20.85 2.48
CA ILE A 197 -4.54 19.70 3.10
C ILE A 197 -3.77 18.96 2.00
N LEU A 198 -2.47 18.76 2.19
CA LEU A 198 -1.63 17.91 1.34
C LEU A 198 -1.21 16.69 2.13
N ALA A 199 -1.53 15.49 1.63
CA ALA A 199 -1.20 14.22 2.29
C ALA A 199 -0.40 13.30 1.37
N ASP A 200 0.64 12.67 1.93
CA ASP A 200 1.45 11.66 1.26
C ASP A 200 1.82 10.52 2.21
N GLU A 201 1.87 9.28 1.68
CA GLU A 201 2.14 8.10 2.49
C GLU A 201 3.60 7.95 2.92
N GLN A 202 4.52 8.68 2.29
CA GLN A 202 5.95 8.59 2.54
C GLN A 202 6.40 9.45 3.72
N ALA A 203 7.59 9.11 4.23
CA ALA A 203 8.27 9.86 5.28
C ALA A 203 8.59 11.31 4.88
N GLU A 204 9.06 11.46 3.65
CA GLU A 204 9.40 12.71 2.99
C GLU A 204 8.67 12.80 1.66
N PHE A 205 8.26 14.01 1.32
CA PHE A 205 7.62 14.33 0.05
C PHE A 205 8.64 14.30 -1.09
N GLY A 206 8.16 14.22 -2.33
CA GLY A 206 8.98 14.24 -3.54
C GLY A 206 8.55 13.21 -4.58
N GLY A 207 7.85 12.14 -4.20
CA GLY A 207 7.40 11.11 -5.15
C GLY A 207 8.57 10.55 -5.98
N SER A 208 8.45 10.57 -7.32
CA SER A 208 9.50 10.11 -8.24
C SER A 208 10.80 10.92 -8.14
N LEU A 209 10.74 12.19 -7.71
CA LEU A 209 11.93 13.03 -7.52
C LEU A 209 12.89 12.44 -6.48
N ARG A 210 12.42 11.51 -5.63
CA ARG A 210 13.29 10.72 -4.75
C ARG A 210 14.25 9.80 -5.49
N PHE A 211 14.03 9.46 -6.75
CA PHE A 211 14.96 8.63 -7.50
C PHE A 211 15.33 9.20 -8.88
N GLU A 212 14.64 10.22 -9.37
CA GLU A 212 15.03 10.94 -10.59
C GLU A 212 16.22 11.86 -10.28
N SER A 213 17.35 11.61 -10.93
CA SER A 213 18.62 12.34 -10.75
C SER A 213 18.81 13.48 -11.76
N GLY A 214 18.10 13.44 -12.89
CA GLY A 214 18.15 14.43 -13.96
C GLY A 214 17.03 15.47 -13.93
N ALA A 215 16.07 15.37 -13.01
CA ALA A 215 14.99 16.33 -12.87
C ALA A 215 15.49 17.64 -12.23
N ARG A 216 15.24 18.79 -12.88
CA ARG A 216 15.54 20.12 -12.34
C ARG A 216 14.34 21.05 -12.43
N ILE A 217 14.01 21.69 -11.31
CA ILE A 217 12.87 22.61 -11.19
C ILE A 217 13.36 23.88 -10.49
N ASP A 218 13.05 25.04 -11.07
CA ASP A 218 13.50 26.37 -10.60
C ASP A 218 15.01 26.46 -10.37
N GLY A 219 15.81 25.81 -11.23
CA GLY A 219 17.26 25.77 -11.17
C GLY A 219 17.85 24.80 -10.13
N GLU A 220 17.02 24.14 -9.32
CA GLU A 220 17.41 23.20 -8.26
C GLU A 220 17.28 21.73 -8.70
N ASP A 221 17.94 20.82 -7.97
CA ASP A 221 17.66 19.38 -8.05
C ASP A 221 16.20 19.12 -7.66
N GLY A 222 15.51 18.22 -8.36
CA GLY A 222 14.09 17.97 -8.17
C GLY A 222 13.71 17.61 -6.73
N PHE A 223 14.51 16.81 -6.02
CA PHE A 223 14.20 16.47 -4.62
C PHE A 223 14.45 17.65 -3.69
N ALA A 224 15.53 18.41 -3.92
CA ALA A 224 15.82 19.63 -3.16
C ALA A 224 14.67 20.65 -3.30
N TRP A 225 14.21 20.89 -4.53
CA TRP A 225 13.04 21.72 -4.82
C TRP A 225 11.81 21.22 -4.07
N ALA A 226 11.54 19.91 -4.07
CA ALA A 226 10.39 19.34 -3.37
C ALA A 226 10.45 19.60 -1.85
N GLN A 227 11.62 19.48 -1.23
CA GLN A 227 11.79 19.81 0.19
C GLN A 227 11.60 21.31 0.46
N ALA A 228 12.14 22.17 -0.38
CA ALA A 228 11.98 23.62 -0.27
C ALA A 228 10.50 24.05 -0.43
N ALA A 229 9.81 23.50 -1.43
CA ALA A 229 8.40 23.74 -1.67
C ALA A 229 7.51 23.28 -0.50
N ILE A 230 7.83 22.13 0.11
CA ILE A 230 7.12 21.64 1.29
C ILE A 230 7.40 22.50 2.53
N ALA A 231 8.64 22.98 2.70
CA ALA A 231 8.95 23.93 3.76
C ALA A 231 8.14 25.22 3.60
N LYS A 232 8.02 25.74 2.37
CA LYS A 232 7.15 26.88 2.03
C LYS A 232 5.68 26.60 2.39
N LEU A 233 5.15 25.44 1.97
CA LEU A 233 3.76 25.04 2.29
C LEU A 233 3.53 24.89 3.80
N LYS A 234 4.47 24.31 4.55
CA LYS A 234 4.37 24.17 6.02
C LYS A 234 4.37 25.53 6.74
N ALA A 235 4.97 26.56 6.17
CA ALA A 235 5.00 27.91 6.73
C ALA A 235 3.74 28.73 6.45
N MET A 236 2.81 28.23 5.64
CA MET A 236 1.55 28.90 5.32
C MET A 236 0.45 28.53 6.32
N ASP A 237 -0.18 29.52 6.96
CA ASP A 237 -1.22 29.31 7.98
C ASP A 237 -2.47 28.57 7.47
N ASN A 238 -2.75 28.66 6.16
CA ASN A 238 -3.89 28.02 5.51
C ASN A 238 -3.58 26.59 5.00
N VAL A 239 -2.37 26.07 5.24
CA VAL A 239 -1.96 24.76 4.72
C VAL A 239 -1.64 23.78 5.84
N ARG A 240 -2.10 22.54 5.69
CA ARG A 240 -1.68 21.41 6.51
C ARG A 240 -1.00 20.36 5.66
N VAL A 241 0.26 20.08 5.98
CA VAL A 241 1.07 19.05 5.32
C VAL A 241 1.14 17.81 6.20
N LEU A 242 0.70 16.67 5.67
CA LEU A 242 0.61 15.39 6.37
C LEU A 242 1.51 14.34 5.68
N SER A 243 2.75 14.20 6.16
CA SER A 243 3.62 13.05 5.80
C SER A 243 3.13 11.78 6.48
N ARG A 244 3.61 10.60 6.04
CA ARG A 244 3.27 9.28 6.63
C ARG A 244 1.76 9.06 6.71
N THR A 245 1.02 9.66 5.79
CA THR A 245 -0.45 9.73 5.81
C THR A 245 -1.00 9.16 4.52
N THR A 246 -1.50 7.94 4.59
CA THR A 246 -2.10 7.27 3.44
C THR A 246 -3.57 7.64 3.33
N ALA A 247 -3.98 8.18 2.19
CA ALA A 247 -5.38 8.19 1.80
C ALA A 247 -5.84 6.77 1.44
N PHE A 248 -6.59 6.14 2.33
CA PHE A 248 -6.96 4.73 2.17
C PHE A 248 -8.33 4.56 1.51
N GLY A 249 -9.24 5.53 1.65
CA GLY A 249 -10.62 5.40 1.19
C GLY A 249 -11.17 6.72 0.66
N TYR A 250 -11.77 6.69 -0.52
CA TYR A 250 -12.52 7.82 -1.09
C TYR A 250 -14.02 7.47 -1.19
N TYR A 251 -14.85 8.21 -0.44
CA TYR A 251 -16.29 8.00 -0.30
C TYR A 251 -17.11 9.17 -0.88
N ALA A 252 -18.43 9.08 -0.71
CA ALA A 252 -19.41 10.03 -1.23
C ALA A 252 -19.16 11.48 -0.76
N GLN A 253 -19.46 12.45 -1.64
CA GLN A 253 -19.45 13.88 -1.34
C GLN A 253 -18.07 14.35 -0.81
N ASN A 254 -17.00 14.01 -1.52
CA ASN A 254 -15.64 14.43 -1.20
C ASN A 254 -15.21 14.11 0.25
N PHE A 255 -15.66 12.96 0.77
CA PHE A 255 -15.19 12.42 2.02
C PHE A 255 -14.03 11.46 1.79
N VAL A 256 -12.89 11.74 2.40
CA VAL A 256 -11.69 10.91 2.27
C VAL A 256 -11.21 10.48 3.65
N GLY A 257 -11.02 9.17 3.83
CA GLY A 257 -10.37 8.59 4.99
C GLY A 257 -8.86 8.56 4.79
N LEU A 258 -8.11 9.15 5.72
CA LEU A 258 -6.64 9.07 5.77
C LEU A 258 -6.18 8.41 7.07
N VAL A 259 -5.06 7.70 7.05
CA VAL A 259 -4.41 7.18 8.26
C VAL A 259 -2.98 7.71 8.30
N GLU A 260 -2.68 8.46 9.35
CA GLU A 260 -1.35 8.98 9.68
C GLU A 260 -0.66 7.99 10.63
N ARG A 261 0.53 7.51 10.24
CA ARG A 261 1.40 6.73 11.13
C ARG A 261 2.20 7.68 12.02
N VAL A 262 1.81 7.78 13.28
CA VAL A 262 2.33 8.78 14.21
C VAL A 262 3.57 8.28 14.95
N SER A 263 3.59 7.02 15.37
CA SER A 263 4.67 6.53 16.26
C SER A 263 5.31 5.20 15.85
N ASP A 264 4.90 4.61 14.73
CA ASP A 264 5.43 3.34 14.23
C ASP A 264 6.92 3.41 13.82
N HIS A 265 7.44 4.61 13.61
CA HIS A 265 8.85 4.89 13.30
C HIS A 265 9.68 5.25 14.55
N LEU A 266 9.09 5.23 15.75
CA LEU A 266 9.76 5.58 17.01
C LEU A 266 9.99 4.35 17.89
N LYS A 267 11.21 4.20 18.41
CA LYS A 267 11.58 3.11 19.35
C LYS A 267 10.74 3.10 20.62
N SER A 268 10.61 4.26 21.26
CA SER A 268 9.94 4.42 22.56
C SER A 268 9.01 5.62 22.51
N PRO A 269 7.82 5.49 21.91
CA PRO A 269 6.88 6.59 21.84
C PRO A 269 6.38 6.99 23.24
N GLY A 270 6.21 8.28 23.47
CA GLY A 270 5.63 8.78 24.73
C GLY A 270 4.20 8.29 24.93
N ARG A 271 3.77 8.11 26.19
CA ARG A 271 2.45 7.54 26.53
C ARG A 271 1.26 8.29 25.92
N GLU A 272 1.40 9.59 25.69
CA GLU A 272 0.35 10.45 25.13
C GLU A 272 0.28 10.39 23.59
N LEU A 273 1.28 9.80 22.92
CA LEU A 273 1.27 9.67 21.47
C LEU A 273 0.41 8.50 21.05
N ALA A 274 -0.57 8.77 20.18
CA ALA A 274 -1.25 7.71 19.47
C ALA A 274 -0.26 6.98 18.54
N ARG A 275 -0.48 5.68 18.34
CA ARG A 275 0.25 4.90 17.34
C ARG A 275 -0.05 5.38 15.93
N GLU A 276 -1.34 5.53 15.66
CA GLU A 276 -1.88 6.00 14.39
C GLU A 276 -3.06 6.97 14.62
N ARG A 277 -3.31 7.83 13.65
CA ARG A 277 -4.40 8.80 13.66
C ARG A 277 -5.27 8.68 12.42
N LEU A 278 -6.55 8.40 12.61
CA LEU A 278 -7.57 8.41 11.56
C LEU A 278 -8.01 9.86 11.28
N TRP A 279 -7.85 10.30 10.04
CA TRP A 279 -8.42 11.56 9.55
C TRP A 279 -9.65 11.28 8.70
N GLN A 280 -10.74 11.95 9.02
CA GLN A 280 -12.00 11.94 8.29
C GLN A 280 -12.19 13.32 7.67
N VAL A 281 -11.73 13.46 6.42
CA VAL A 281 -11.62 14.75 5.75
C VAL A 281 -12.79 14.96 4.79
N ARG A 282 -13.51 16.07 4.95
CA ARG A 282 -14.49 16.57 3.98
C ARG A 282 -13.86 17.73 3.20
N ALA A 283 -13.71 17.58 1.88
CA ALA A 283 -13.14 18.60 1.02
C ALA A 283 -14.19 19.23 0.09
N LYS A 284 -14.04 20.50 -0.31
CA LYS A 284 -14.86 21.05 -1.41
C LYS A 284 -14.38 20.56 -2.77
N ARG A 285 -13.06 20.46 -2.95
CA ARG A 285 -12.39 19.91 -4.13
C ARG A 285 -11.28 18.95 -3.74
N VAL A 286 -11.09 17.89 -4.52
CA VAL A 286 -10.00 16.91 -4.33
C VAL A 286 -9.11 16.85 -5.57
N VAL A 287 -7.80 16.97 -5.38
CA VAL A 287 -6.79 16.75 -6.42
C VAL A 287 -6.11 15.41 -6.15
N LEU A 288 -6.26 14.46 -7.08
CA LEU A 288 -5.61 13.15 -7.04
C LEU A 288 -4.28 13.26 -7.80
N ALA A 289 -3.17 13.16 -7.08
CA ALA A 289 -1.80 13.21 -7.60
C ALA A 289 -1.03 11.92 -7.24
N THR A 290 -1.70 10.77 -7.36
CA THR A 290 -1.30 9.46 -6.82
C THR A 290 -0.25 8.71 -7.65
N GLY A 291 0.31 9.36 -8.68
CA GLY A 291 1.39 8.81 -9.50
C GLY A 291 1.02 7.54 -10.28
N ALA A 292 2.04 6.75 -10.61
CA ALA A 292 1.91 5.48 -11.30
C ALA A 292 2.85 4.43 -10.69
N ILE A 293 2.48 3.16 -10.80
CA ILE A 293 3.25 2.01 -10.29
C ILE A 293 3.94 1.31 -11.46
N GLU A 294 5.23 1.04 -11.33
CA GLU A 294 6.01 0.33 -12.36
C GLU A 294 5.55 -1.13 -12.48
N ARG A 295 5.52 -1.62 -13.72
CA ARG A 295 5.15 -2.99 -14.08
C ARG A 295 6.38 -3.86 -14.20
N HIS A 296 6.28 -5.09 -13.72
CA HIS A 296 7.32 -6.10 -13.81
C HIS A 296 7.32 -6.80 -15.19
N MET A 297 8.34 -7.62 -15.47
CA MET A 297 8.35 -8.47 -16.66
C MET A 297 7.94 -9.91 -16.28
N VAL A 298 7.06 -10.53 -17.08
CA VAL A 298 6.54 -11.89 -16.82
C VAL A 298 7.33 -12.90 -17.65
N PHE A 299 8.37 -13.49 -17.05
CA PHE A 299 9.27 -14.49 -17.68
C PHE A 299 9.64 -15.60 -16.70
N ALA A 300 10.27 -16.68 -17.15
CA ALA A 300 10.53 -17.83 -16.29
C ALA A 300 11.45 -17.49 -15.11
N ASN A 301 11.06 -17.94 -13.90
CA ASN A 301 11.77 -17.71 -12.65
C ASN A 301 12.00 -16.22 -12.32
N ASN A 302 11.12 -15.33 -12.75
CA ASN A 302 11.16 -13.90 -12.41
C ASN A 302 10.97 -13.60 -10.91
N ASP A 303 10.77 -14.61 -10.06
CA ASP A 303 10.53 -14.50 -8.62
C ASP A 303 11.80 -14.58 -7.75
N ARG A 304 12.96 -14.86 -8.36
CA ARG A 304 14.20 -15.11 -7.62
C ARG A 304 14.67 -13.87 -6.85
N PRO A 305 15.24 -14.03 -5.64
CA PRO A 305 15.80 -12.90 -4.90
C PRO A 305 16.89 -12.19 -5.71
N GLY A 306 16.79 -10.86 -5.81
CA GLY A 306 17.65 -10.04 -6.67
C GLY A 306 17.02 -9.66 -8.01
N VAL A 307 15.89 -10.25 -8.39
CA VAL A 307 15.03 -9.75 -9.48
C VAL A 307 14.09 -8.69 -8.90
N MET A 308 14.12 -7.47 -9.42
CA MET A 308 13.33 -6.34 -8.89
C MET A 308 12.99 -5.30 -9.96
N LEU A 309 12.07 -4.39 -9.63
CA LEU A 309 11.70 -3.25 -10.46
C LEU A 309 12.88 -2.29 -10.64
N ALA A 310 13.02 -1.71 -11.84
CA ALA A 310 14.10 -0.78 -12.15
C ALA A 310 14.02 0.50 -11.32
N SER A 311 12.82 1.05 -11.13
CA SER A 311 12.56 2.21 -10.25
C SER A 311 12.91 1.93 -8.78
N ALA A 312 12.73 0.70 -8.32
CA ALA A 312 13.09 0.31 -6.96
C ALA A 312 14.60 0.29 -6.77
N ALA A 313 15.35 -0.32 -7.70
CA ALA A 313 16.81 -0.28 -7.67
C ALA A 313 17.36 1.14 -7.71
N ARG A 314 16.74 1.98 -8.53
CA ARG A 314 17.08 3.39 -8.63
C ARG A 314 16.76 4.17 -7.35
N THR A 315 15.66 3.84 -6.67
CA THR A 315 15.33 4.40 -5.35
C THR A 315 16.34 3.98 -4.29
N TYR A 316 16.70 2.69 -4.23
CA TYR A 316 17.74 2.19 -3.33
C TYR A 316 19.06 2.91 -3.53
N LEU A 317 19.45 3.15 -4.78
CA LEU A 317 20.68 3.89 -5.10
C LEU A 317 20.58 5.38 -4.77
N ASN A 318 19.67 6.10 -5.42
CA ASN A 318 19.67 7.57 -5.45
C ASN A 318 19.12 8.19 -4.16
N HIS A 319 18.21 7.50 -3.47
CA HIS A 319 17.71 7.97 -2.19
C HIS A 319 18.54 7.40 -1.03
N TYR A 320 18.70 6.08 -0.98
CA TYR A 320 19.31 5.42 0.17
C TYR A 320 20.83 5.19 0.04
N GLY A 321 21.44 5.36 -1.14
CA GLY A 321 22.88 5.12 -1.33
C GLY A 321 23.27 3.63 -1.34
N VAL A 322 22.34 2.76 -1.73
CA VAL A 322 22.48 1.30 -1.65
C VAL A 322 22.44 0.67 -3.04
N ALA A 323 23.51 -0.05 -3.39
CA ALA A 323 23.54 -0.88 -4.58
C ALA A 323 22.72 -2.16 -4.37
N VAL A 324 21.97 -2.57 -5.40
CA VAL A 324 21.15 -3.80 -5.34
C VAL A 324 21.89 -5.06 -5.79
N GLY A 325 23.09 -4.89 -6.33
CA GLY A 325 23.96 -5.93 -6.88
C GLY A 325 25.31 -5.32 -7.24
N ARG A 326 26.30 -6.17 -7.51
CA ARG A 326 27.61 -5.74 -8.03
C ARG A 326 27.68 -5.89 -9.54
N ASN A 327 26.90 -6.79 -10.12
CA ASN A 327 26.87 -7.10 -11.53
C ASN A 327 25.42 -7.28 -12.00
N VAL A 328 24.84 -6.19 -12.50
CA VAL A 328 23.39 -6.03 -12.70
C VAL A 328 23.02 -6.27 -14.16
N GLY A 329 22.05 -7.16 -14.41
CA GLY A 329 21.38 -7.26 -15.69
C GLY A 329 20.11 -6.41 -15.72
N VAL A 330 19.72 -5.92 -16.89
CA VAL A 330 18.49 -5.13 -17.06
C VAL A 330 17.63 -5.76 -18.16
N TYR A 331 16.33 -5.92 -17.90
CA TYR A 331 15.35 -6.38 -18.88
C TYR A 331 14.21 -5.38 -19.01
N THR A 332 14.04 -4.78 -20.18
CA THR A 332 13.10 -3.67 -20.35
C THR A 332 12.28 -3.74 -21.63
N ALA A 333 11.10 -3.12 -21.56
CA ALA A 333 10.27 -2.78 -22.71
C ALA A 333 10.07 -1.26 -22.86
N ASN A 334 10.81 -0.45 -22.09
CA ASN A 334 10.68 1.01 -22.06
C ASN A 334 11.97 1.70 -21.59
N ASP A 335 11.97 3.04 -21.62
CA ASP A 335 13.17 3.84 -21.34
C ASP A 335 13.54 3.96 -19.85
N SER A 336 12.62 3.67 -18.91
CA SER A 336 12.89 3.87 -17.47
C SER A 336 14.02 3.04 -16.92
N ALA A 337 14.19 1.82 -17.44
CA ALA A 337 15.25 0.94 -17.00
C ALA A 337 16.65 1.41 -17.45
N TYR A 338 16.75 2.23 -18.51
CA TYR A 338 18.03 2.80 -18.95
C TYR A 338 18.54 3.80 -17.91
N ALA A 339 17.68 4.67 -17.40
CA ALA A 339 18.09 5.63 -16.37
C ALA A 339 18.59 4.92 -15.10
N ALA A 340 17.94 3.82 -14.68
CA ALA A 340 18.42 3.00 -13.57
C ALA A 340 19.80 2.36 -13.87
N ALA A 341 20.00 1.86 -15.09
CA ALA A 341 21.28 1.29 -15.51
C ALA A 341 22.41 2.34 -15.53
N ILE A 342 22.11 3.54 -16.05
CA ILE A 342 23.03 4.67 -16.13
C ILE A 342 23.45 5.11 -14.72
N ASP A 343 22.49 5.31 -13.82
CA ASP A 343 22.80 5.75 -12.45
C ASP A 343 23.65 4.71 -11.71
N LEU A 344 23.32 3.42 -11.84
CA LEU A 344 24.14 2.34 -11.28
C LEU A 344 25.56 2.34 -11.85
N ARG A 345 25.69 2.52 -13.17
CA ARG A 345 26.99 2.56 -13.84
C ARG A 345 27.83 3.75 -13.38
N LYS A 346 27.22 4.94 -13.26
CA LYS A 346 27.86 6.17 -12.74
C LYS A 346 28.27 6.03 -11.28
N ALA A 347 27.51 5.27 -10.49
CA ALA A 347 27.85 4.95 -9.10
C ALA A 347 28.90 3.82 -8.95
N GLY A 348 29.47 3.33 -10.06
CA GLY A 348 30.53 2.31 -10.05
C GLY A 348 30.04 0.86 -9.98
N VAL A 349 28.74 0.61 -10.12
CA VAL A 349 28.19 -0.75 -10.22
C VAL A 349 28.37 -1.27 -11.65
N ASN A 350 28.74 -2.55 -11.80
CA ASN A 350 28.82 -3.14 -13.13
C ASN A 350 27.41 -3.42 -13.68
N VAL A 351 27.14 -2.98 -14.91
CA VAL A 351 25.92 -3.33 -15.65
C VAL A 351 26.32 -4.31 -16.75
N ALA A 352 25.93 -5.58 -16.59
CA ALA A 352 26.33 -6.66 -17.48
C ALA A 352 25.78 -6.49 -18.89
N ALA A 353 24.49 -6.19 -19.00
CA ALA A 353 23.80 -5.92 -20.24
C ALA A 353 22.41 -5.32 -19.98
N ILE A 354 21.97 -4.47 -20.91
CA ILE A 354 20.57 -4.08 -21.07
C ILE A 354 19.96 -4.94 -22.18
N VAL A 355 18.93 -5.70 -21.85
CA VAL A 355 18.13 -6.50 -22.77
C VAL A 355 16.85 -5.73 -23.03
N ASP A 356 16.69 -5.22 -24.25
CA ASP A 356 15.54 -4.43 -24.64
C ASP A 356 14.68 -5.21 -25.63
N LEU A 357 13.40 -5.36 -25.28
CA LEU A 357 12.43 -6.07 -26.09
C LEU A 357 12.13 -5.36 -27.42
N ARG A 358 12.38 -4.05 -27.49
CA ARG A 358 12.13 -3.20 -28.66
C ARG A 358 13.21 -3.42 -29.71
N ASP A 359 12.84 -3.37 -30.99
CA ASP A 359 13.77 -3.69 -32.09
C ASP A 359 14.80 -2.61 -32.34
N ASN A 360 14.35 -1.35 -32.43
CA ASN A 360 15.21 -0.20 -32.75
C ASN A 360 14.82 1.02 -31.91
N PRO A 361 14.93 0.94 -30.57
CA PRO A 361 14.68 2.12 -29.74
C PRO A 361 15.82 3.14 -29.93
N SER A 362 15.46 4.42 -29.92
CA SER A 362 16.38 5.56 -30.02
C SER A 362 16.03 6.61 -28.96
N GLY A 363 17.03 7.38 -28.52
CA GLY A 363 16.84 8.44 -27.53
C GLY A 363 18.09 8.69 -26.69
N ALA A 364 18.12 9.85 -26.03
CA ALA A 364 19.28 10.33 -25.28
C ALA A 364 19.78 9.33 -24.22
N VAL A 365 18.88 8.65 -23.50
CA VAL A 365 19.25 7.65 -22.48
C VAL A 365 19.89 6.40 -23.09
N ILE A 366 19.61 6.08 -24.35
CA ILE A 366 20.22 4.95 -25.05
C ILE A 366 21.63 5.32 -25.49
N ASP A 367 21.78 6.54 -26.03
CA ASP A 367 23.08 7.07 -26.45
C ASP A 367 24.02 7.25 -25.26
N GLU A 368 23.50 7.73 -24.12
CA GLU A 368 24.25 7.83 -22.88
C GLU A 368 24.67 6.45 -22.37
N ALA A 369 23.78 5.46 -22.34
CA ALA A 369 24.14 4.09 -21.94
C ALA A 369 25.25 3.50 -22.82
N ARG A 370 25.22 3.75 -24.14
CA ARG A 370 26.32 3.36 -25.06
C ARG A 370 27.62 4.08 -24.74
N SER A 371 27.56 5.39 -24.48
CA SER A 371 28.74 6.20 -24.13
C SER A 371 29.43 5.72 -22.84
N LEU A 372 28.67 5.14 -21.91
CA LEU A 372 29.16 4.53 -20.67
C LEU A 372 29.67 3.09 -20.85
N GLY A 373 29.68 2.59 -22.09
CA GLY A 373 30.17 1.26 -22.45
C GLY A 373 29.25 0.12 -21.99
N ILE A 374 27.95 0.37 -21.81
CA ILE A 374 26.99 -0.67 -21.42
C ILE A 374 26.61 -1.50 -22.66
N GLU A 375 26.66 -2.82 -22.54
CA GLU A 375 26.19 -3.73 -23.61
C GLU A 375 24.67 -3.61 -23.76
N ILE A 376 24.17 -3.35 -24.97
CA ILE A 376 22.73 -3.24 -25.25
C ILE A 376 22.32 -4.28 -26.29
N ASN A 377 21.31 -5.09 -25.96
CA ASN A 377 20.76 -6.16 -26.77
C ASN A 377 19.32 -5.80 -27.19
N PHE A 378 19.14 -5.15 -28.34
CA PHE A 378 17.81 -4.86 -28.89
C PHE A 378 17.13 -6.08 -29.51
N GLY A 379 15.79 -6.07 -29.55
CA GLY A 379 14.99 -7.16 -30.13
C GLY A 379 15.15 -8.49 -29.37
N ARG A 380 15.57 -8.45 -28.10
CA ARG A 380 15.87 -9.63 -27.29
C ARG A 380 15.07 -9.66 -26.00
N ALA A 381 14.95 -10.85 -25.44
CA ALA A 381 14.19 -11.12 -24.23
C ALA A 381 15.02 -11.93 -23.23
N VAL A 382 14.90 -11.59 -21.95
CA VAL A 382 15.27 -12.51 -20.88
C VAL A 382 14.18 -13.56 -20.76
N VAL A 383 14.53 -14.81 -21.01
CA VAL A 383 13.58 -15.94 -20.98
C VAL A 383 13.60 -16.73 -19.68
N SER A 384 14.70 -16.64 -18.92
CA SER A 384 14.80 -17.28 -17.61
C SER A 384 15.82 -16.58 -16.71
N ALA A 385 15.50 -16.46 -15.43
CA ALA A 385 16.49 -16.17 -14.39
C ALA A 385 17.03 -17.47 -13.77
N GLY A 386 18.35 -17.57 -13.65
CA GLY A 386 19.04 -18.67 -12.99
C GLY A 386 19.44 -18.32 -11.56
N GLY A 387 19.57 -19.34 -10.71
CA GLY A 387 19.91 -19.18 -9.29
C GLY A 387 18.83 -19.78 -8.38
N LYS A 388 19.18 -20.01 -7.11
CA LYS A 388 18.29 -20.62 -6.12
C LYS A 388 17.87 -19.60 -5.05
N LEU A 389 18.79 -19.29 -4.12
CA LEU A 389 18.56 -18.35 -3.03
C LEU A 389 18.85 -16.89 -3.40
N ARG A 390 19.46 -16.67 -4.55
CA ARG A 390 19.71 -15.39 -5.20
C ARG A 390 19.89 -15.66 -6.69
N VAL A 391 19.52 -14.70 -7.52
CA VAL A 391 19.83 -14.75 -8.96
C VAL A 391 21.34 -14.79 -9.17
N SER A 392 21.78 -15.63 -10.11
CA SER A 392 23.19 -15.80 -10.49
C SER A 392 23.42 -15.65 -11.99
N SER A 393 22.36 -15.59 -12.79
CA SER A 393 22.44 -15.40 -14.24
C SER A 393 21.08 -15.03 -14.84
N MET A 394 21.09 -14.41 -16.01
CA MET A 394 19.94 -14.28 -16.90
C MET A 394 20.22 -14.98 -18.23
N THR A 395 19.22 -15.68 -18.77
CA THR A 395 19.28 -16.30 -20.11
C THR A 395 18.56 -15.41 -21.10
N VAL A 396 19.26 -15.01 -22.17
CA VAL A 396 18.80 -14.06 -23.18
C VAL A 396 18.69 -14.75 -24.54
N GLN A 397 17.64 -14.44 -25.30
CA GLN A 397 17.47 -14.91 -26.68
C GLN A 397 16.83 -13.82 -27.55
N PRO A 398 16.86 -13.94 -28.90
CA PRO A 398 15.99 -13.15 -29.77
C PRO A 398 14.52 -13.30 -29.36
N LYS A 399 13.76 -12.20 -29.38
CA LYS A 399 12.35 -12.20 -28.92
C LYS A 399 11.44 -13.16 -29.71
N ASN A 400 11.81 -13.48 -30.95
CA ASN A 400 11.09 -14.40 -31.84
C ASN A 400 11.61 -15.84 -31.77
N GLY A 401 12.46 -16.18 -30.79
CA GLY A 401 13.12 -17.47 -30.67
C GLY A 401 14.49 -17.52 -31.37
N GLY A 402 15.32 -18.49 -30.98
CA GLY A 402 16.67 -18.67 -31.52
C GLY A 402 17.67 -19.07 -30.44
N GLY A 403 18.97 -18.88 -30.72
CA GLY A 403 20.05 -19.25 -29.80
C GLY A 403 20.02 -18.47 -28.48
N GLU A 404 20.24 -19.18 -27.38
CA GLU A 404 20.32 -18.63 -26.04
C GLU A 404 21.75 -18.22 -25.66
N ARG A 405 21.89 -17.10 -24.93
CA ARG A 405 23.13 -16.68 -24.27
C ARG A 405 22.86 -16.51 -22.78
N ARG A 406 23.66 -17.19 -21.96
CA ARG A 406 23.64 -17.02 -20.50
C ARG A 406 24.61 -15.92 -20.08
N ILE A 407 24.13 -14.94 -19.31
CA ILE A 407 24.91 -13.81 -18.79
C ILE A 407 24.92 -13.93 -17.26
N ALA A 408 26.11 -13.94 -16.66
CA ALA A 408 26.24 -13.95 -15.20
C ALA A 408 25.83 -12.59 -14.63
N VAL A 409 24.98 -12.58 -13.60
CA VAL A 409 24.47 -11.39 -12.90
C VAL A 409 24.13 -11.73 -11.46
N ASP A 410 24.13 -10.76 -10.55
CA ASP A 410 23.72 -10.95 -9.15
C ASP A 410 22.48 -10.11 -8.74
N ALA A 411 21.94 -9.35 -9.70
CA ALA A 411 20.63 -8.72 -9.69
C ALA A 411 20.09 -8.59 -11.13
N ILE A 412 18.77 -8.61 -11.29
CA ILE A 412 18.08 -8.32 -12.56
C ILE A 412 17.07 -7.21 -12.30
N LEU A 413 17.21 -6.10 -13.02
CA LEU A 413 16.21 -5.05 -13.03
C LEU A 413 15.21 -5.31 -14.14
N MET A 414 13.93 -5.09 -13.88
CA MET A 414 12.90 -5.25 -14.88
C MET A 414 11.96 -4.04 -14.95
N SER A 415 11.53 -3.72 -16.18
CA SER A 415 10.52 -2.69 -16.39
C SER A 415 9.68 -2.93 -17.64
N ALA A 416 8.37 -3.12 -17.44
CA ALA A 416 7.37 -3.23 -18.49
C ALA A 416 6.58 -1.92 -18.71
N GLY A 417 7.04 -0.80 -18.17
CA GLY A 417 6.35 0.49 -18.17
C GLY A 417 5.50 0.69 -16.92
N TRP A 418 4.53 1.62 -16.97
CA TRP A 418 3.87 2.15 -15.77
C TRP A 418 2.35 2.03 -15.81
N THR A 419 1.74 1.79 -14.65
CA THR A 419 0.29 1.72 -14.46
C THR A 419 -0.19 2.91 -13.63
N PRO A 420 -1.00 3.83 -14.18
CA PRO A 420 -1.58 4.93 -13.42
C PRO A 420 -2.32 4.47 -12.17
N SER A 421 -2.07 5.11 -11.04
CA SER A 421 -2.68 4.77 -9.75
C SER A 421 -4.12 5.32 -9.64
N VAL A 422 -5.05 4.71 -10.36
CA VAL A 422 -6.47 5.13 -10.44
C VAL A 422 -7.34 4.63 -9.27
N HIS A 423 -6.74 4.03 -8.23
CA HIS A 423 -7.46 3.41 -7.11
C HIS A 423 -8.48 4.35 -6.45
N LEU A 424 -8.05 5.54 -6.03
CA LEU A 424 -8.92 6.51 -5.35
C LEU A 424 -9.96 7.10 -6.32
N PHE A 425 -9.60 7.34 -7.59
CA PHE A 425 -10.53 7.77 -8.64
C PHE A 425 -11.65 6.73 -8.85
N SER A 426 -11.32 5.44 -8.90
CA SER A 426 -12.32 4.38 -9.01
C SER A 426 -13.16 4.22 -7.74
N GLN A 427 -12.57 4.38 -6.55
CA GLN A 427 -13.32 4.39 -5.29
C GLN A 427 -14.34 5.54 -5.22
N SER A 428 -14.00 6.70 -5.80
CA SER A 428 -14.92 7.84 -5.97
C SER A 428 -16.03 7.60 -7.00
N ARG A 429 -16.18 6.37 -7.50
CA ARG A 429 -17.09 5.96 -8.59
C ARG A 429 -16.74 6.54 -9.97
N GLY A 430 -15.54 7.10 -10.13
CA GLY A 430 -15.01 7.49 -11.43
C GLY A 430 -14.85 6.28 -12.36
N LYS A 431 -15.21 6.45 -13.63
CA LYS A 431 -15.05 5.40 -14.67
C LYS A 431 -13.74 5.63 -15.41
N VAL A 432 -12.90 4.61 -15.46
CA VAL A 432 -11.63 4.66 -16.18
C VAL A 432 -11.83 4.41 -17.67
N ALA A 433 -10.98 4.99 -18.49
CA ALA A 433 -10.89 4.77 -19.93
C ALA A 433 -9.58 4.06 -20.26
N PHE A 434 -9.58 3.20 -21.28
CA PHE A 434 -8.34 2.59 -21.77
C PHE A 434 -7.74 3.48 -22.86
N ASN A 435 -6.49 3.88 -22.66
CA ASN A 435 -5.70 4.56 -23.68
C ASN A 435 -4.95 3.48 -24.48
N GLU A 436 -5.35 3.28 -25.73
CA GLU A 436 -4.78 2.26 -26.64
C GLU A 436 -3.31 2.54 -26.99
N GLU A 437 -2.94 3.81 -27.19
CA GLU A 437 -1.58 4.21 -27.54
C GLU A 437 -0.60 3.93 -26.39
N ALA A 438 -0.95 4.38 -25.19
CA ALA A 438 -0.13 4.20 -23.98
C ALA A 438 -0.34 2.82 -23.32
N ARG A 439 -1.28 2.01 -23.81
CA ARG A 439 -1.66 0.68 -23.28
C ARG A 439 -1.86 0.69 -21.76
N ARG A 440 -2.71 1.61 -21.28
CA ARG A 440 -2.98 1.80 -19.85
C ARG A 440 -4.39 2.33 -19.62
N PHE A 441 -4.94 2.03 -18.44
CA PHE A 441 -6.16 2.67 -17.97
C PHE A 441 -5.82 4.02 -17.33
N VAL A 442 -6.61 5.04 -17.69
CA VAL A 442 -6.52 6.42 -17.19
C VAL A 442 -7.89 6.85 -16.66
N PRO A 443 -7.97 7.91 -15.85
CA PRO A 443 -9.23 8.54 -15.48
C PRO A 443 -10.06 8.92 -16.72
N GLY A 444 -11.36 8.63 -16.68
CA GLY A 444 -12.31 8.96 -17.74
C GLY A 444 -13.43 9.84 -17.21
N THR A 445 -14.60 9.26 -16.96
CA THR A 445 -15.76 10.00 -16.44
C THR A 445 -15.64 10.19 -14.93
N TYR A 446 -15.63 11.45 -14.48
CA TYR A 446 -15.65 11.83 -13.08
C TYR A 446 -17.07 11.72 -12.50
N ALA A 447 -17.18 11.23 -11.26
CA ALA A 447 -18.45 11.09 -10.55
C ALA A 447 -18.56 12.03 -9.33
N GLN A 448 -17.45 12.66 -8.93
CA GLN A 448 -17.38 13.60 -7.82
C GLN A 448 -16.49 14.77 -8.19
N ASP A 449 -16.57 15.84 -7.40
CA ASP A 449 -15.83 17.09 -7.57
C ASP A 449 -14.33 16.93 -7.28
N CYS A 450 -13.64 16.23 -8.17
CA CYS A 450 -12.23 15.95 -8.11
C CYS A 450 -11.57 16.00 -9.49
N VAL A 451 -10.24 16.07 -9.50
CA VAL A 451 -9.43 16.04 -10.71
C VAL A 451 -8.19 15.19 -10.47
N SER A 452 -7.81 14.37 -11.46
CA SER A 452 -6.55 13.61 -11.42
C SER A 452 -5.49 14.35 -12.22
N VAL A 453 -4.25 14.39 -11.71
CA VAL A 453 -3.13 15.11 -12.33
C VAL A 453 -1.83 14.31 -12.28
N GLY A 454 -0.92 14.57 -13.21
CA GLY A 454 0.35 13.88 -13.36
C GLY A 454 0.19 12.44 -13.83
N ALA A 455 1.11 11.56 -13.43
CA ALA A 455 1.16 10.19 -13.94
C ALA A 455 -0.12 9.36 -13.66
N CYS A 456 -0.91 9.69 -12.63
CA CYS A 456 -2.19 9.01 -12.41
C CYS A 456 -3.27 9.43 -13.42
N ASN A 457 -3.15 10.60 -14.03
CA ASN A 457 -3.97 11.04 -15.16
C ASN A 457 -3.47 10.51 -16.51
N GLY A 458 -2.24 9.97 -16.55
CA GLY A 458 -1.56 9.57 -17.78
C GLY A 458 -0.69 10.68 -18.39
N THR A 459 -0.28 11.68 -17.60
CA THR A 459 0.72 12.67 -18.00
C THR A 459 2.12 12.16 -17.68
N ASP A 460 2.97 11.96 -18.69
CA ASP A 460 4.29 11.31 -18.53
C ASP A 460 5.46 12.28 -18.32
N GLY A 461 5.40 13.47 -18.91
CA GLY A 461 6.48 14.47 -18.83
C GLY A 461 6.37 15.35 -17.59
N LEU A 462 7.51 15.69 -16.97
CA LEU A 462 7.55 16.53 -15.77
C LEU A 462 7.02 17.95 -16.04
N GLU A 463 7.40 18.57 -17.16
CA GLU A 463 6.90 19.91 -17.54
C GLU A 463 5.38 19.92 -17.71
N ALA A 464 4.84 18.98 -18.50
CA ALA A 464 3.40 18.82 -18.66
C ALA A 464 2.69 18.52 -17.33
N THR A 465 3.33 17.75 -16.44
CA THR A 465 2.82 17.44 -15.10
C THR A 465 2.72 18.69 -14.23
N VAL A 466 3.75 19.54 -14.23
CA VAL A 466 3.76 20.80 -13.47
C VAL A 466 2.70 21.75 -14.01
N ASP A 467 2.58 21.86 -15.34
CA ASP A 467 1.60 22.73 -16.00
C ASP A 467 0.16 22.32 -15.69
N GLU A 468 -0.15 21.03 -15.87
CA GLU A 468 -1.44 20.44 -15.56
C GLU A 468 -1.80 20.62 -14.09
N ALA A 469 -0.86 20.29 -13.19
CA ALA A 469 -1.10 20.35 -11.76
C ALA A 469 -1.28 21.78 -11.24
N TYR A 470 -0.50 22.74 -11.74
CA TYR A 470 -0.63 24.14 -11.37
C TYR A 470 -2.01 24.68 -11.78
N ALA A 471 -2.43 24.41 -13.01
CA ALA A 471 -3.74 24.81 -13.52
C ALA A 471 -4.89 24.17 -12.71
N ALA A 472 -4.79 22.88 -12.43
CA ALA A 472 -5.78 22.14 -11.66
C ALA A 472 -5.87 22.61 -10.20
N GLY A 473 -4.75 22.89 -9.55
CA GLY A 473 -4.71 23.44 -8.18
C GLY A 473 -5.36 24.82 -8.10
N ALA A 474 -5.03 25.71 -9.04
CA ALA A 474 -5.64 27.03 -9.12
C ALA A 474 -7.15 26.95 -9.41
N GLN A 475 -7.58 26.05 -10.30
CA GLN A 475 -9.00 25.84 -10.59
C GLN A 475 -9.76 25.27 -9.39
N ALA A 476 -9.20 24.26 -8.72
CA ALA A 476 -9.80 23.68 -7.52
C ALA A 476 -9.98 24.73 -6.41
N ALA A 477 -9.03 25.65 -6.25
CA ALA A 477 -9.16 26.76 -5.32
C ALA A 477 -10.27 27.75 -5.72
N ARG A 478 -10.34 28.15 -7.00
CA ARG A 478 -11.42 29.01 -7.51
C ARG A 478 -12.80 28.41 -7.27
N ASP A 479 -12.98 27.14 -7.64
CA ASP A 479 -14.23 26.41 -7.45
C ASP A 479 -14.62 26.27 -5.96
N ALA A 480 -13.63 26.18 -5.07
CA ALA A 480 -13.86 26.11 -3.65
C ALA A 480 -14.23 27.47 -3.01
N GLY A 481 -14.26 28.54 -3.81
CA GLY A 481 -14.58 29.90 -3.39
C GLY A 481 -13.36 30.75 -3.01
N GLY A 482 -12.15 30.35 -3.44
CA GLY A 482 -10.95 31.16 -3.32
C GLY A 482 -11.13 32.49 -4.06
N LYS A 483 -10.89 33.60 -3.36
CA LYS A 483 -10.95 34.94 -3.96
C LYS A 483 -9.59 35.26 -4.55
N ASP A 484 -9.53 35.63 -5.82
CA ASP A 484 -8.35 36.29 -6.38
C ASP A 484 -8.11 37.55 -5.57
N SER A 485 -7.05 37.59 -4.76
CA SER A 485 -6.74 38.72 -3.87
C SER A 485 -6.42 40.03 -4.61
N SER A 486 -6.67 40.14 -5.92
CA SER A 486 -6.61 41.40 -6.68
C SER A 486 -7.28 41.40 -8.06
N GLY A 487 -8.07 40.38 -8.46
CA GLY A 487 -8.45 40.21 -9.88
C GLY A 487 -7.24 39.99 -10.82
N LYS A 488 -6.06 39.80 -10.23
CA LYS A 488 -4.86 39.22 -10.83
C LYS A 488 -4.57 37.97 -10.03
N MET A 489 -4.34 36.86 -10.75
CA MET A 489 -3.85 35.59 -10.20
C MET A 489 -2.81 35.89 -9.10
N GLY A 490 -2.90 35.23 -7.94
CA GLY A 490 -1.90 35.37 -6.87
C GLY A 490 -0.48 35.34 -7.45
N LYS A 491 0.43 36.18 -6.93
CA LYS A 491 1.81 36.38 -7.43
C LYS A 491 2.73 35.14 -7.29
N GLY A 492 2.18 33.93 -7.25
CA GLY A 492 2.95 32.71 -7.38
C GLY A 492 3.45 32.54 -8.80
N ALA A 493 4.76 32.41 -8.98
CA ALA A 493 5.30 31.92 -10.24
C ALA A 493 5.04 30.41 -10.32
N LYS A 494 4.46 29.95 -11.44
CA LYS A 494 4.43 28.53 -11.79
C LYS A 494 5.88 28.00 -11.74
N PRO A 495 6.16 26.89 -11.04
CA PRO A 495 7.49 26.29 -11.06
C PRO A 495 7.94 26.03 -12.49
N LYS A 496 9.19 26.35 -12.81
CA LYS A 496 9.77 26.15 -14.13
C LYS A 496 10.54 24.84 -14.16
N VAL A 497 10.22 23.96 -15.10
CA VAL A 497 10.99 22.74 -15.33
C VAL A 497 12.15 23.06 -16.27
N ASP A 498 13.38 22.87 -15.79
CA ASP A 498 14.59 23.11 -16.58
C ASP A 498 15.13 21.84 -17.23
N ALA A 499 14.88 20.68 -16.59
CA ALA A 499 15.26 19.37 -17.10
C ALA A 499 14.30 18.30 -16.58
N SER A 500 14.02 17.30 -17.42
CA SER A 500 13.13 16.21 -17.08
C SER A 500 13.61 14.90 -17.66
N GLU A 501 13.22 13.81 -17.04
CA GLU A 501 13.34 12.48 -17.58
C GLU A 501 12.01 12.09 -18.25
N SER A 502 12.07 11.21 -19.26
CA SER A 502 10.88 10.79 -20.01
C SER A 502 10.74 9.27 -19.97
N TRP A 503 9.53 8.82 -19.66
CA TRP A 503 9.19 7.41 -19.58
C TRP A 503 8.06 7.13 -20.56
N SER A 504 8.37 6.50 -21.68
CA SER A 504 7.35 6.16 -22.67
C SER A 504 7.35 4.68 -23.00
N ARG A 505 6.18 4.19 -23.42
CA ARG A 505 5.97 2.83 -23.93
C ARG A 505 6.11 1.77 -22.84
N GLY A 506 5.81 0.53 -23.21
CA GLY A 506 5.88 -0.61 -22.31
C GLY A 506 5.13 -1.79 -22.89
N MET A 507 5.03 -2.85 -22.08
CA MET A 507 4.30 -4.05 -22.46
C MET A 507 3.32 -4.47 -21.37
N LEU A 508 2.38 -5.33 -21.77
CA LEU A 508 1.43 -5.97 -20.89
C LEU A 508 1.39 -7.47 -21.21
N GLY A 509 1.13 -8.28 -20.19
CA GLY A 509 1.00 -9.73 -20.32
C GLY A 509 2.34 -10.46 -20.22
N ALA A 510 2.42 -11.62 -20.86
CA ALA A 510 3.58 -12.51 -20.82
C ALA A 510 4.71 -12.05 -21.75
N ALA A 511 5.95 -12.15 -21.29
CA ALA A 511 7.12 -11.91 -22.12
C ALA A 511 7.45 -13.14 -23.01
N PRO A 512 8.30 -12.97 -24.05
CA PRO A 512 8.80 -14.12 -24.80
C PRO A 512 9.37 -15.20 -23.88
N GLY A 513 9.13 -16.47 -24.22
CA GLY A 513 9.46 -17.62 -23.37
C GLY A 513 8.40 -17.98 -22.31
N ALA A 514 7.38 -17.15 -22.12
CA ALA A 514 6.24 -17.41 -21.21
C ALA A 514 4.86 -17.35 -21.91
N GLY A 515 4.85 -17.50 -23.24
CA GLY A 515 3.65 -17.45 -24.08
C GLY A 515 2.73 -18.68 -23.93
N PRO A 516 1.66 -18.75 -24.73
CA PRO A 516 0.77 -19.92 -24.80
C PRO A 516 1.56 -21.23 -25.02
N GLY A 517 1.09 -22.33 -24.42
CA GLY A 517 1.73 -23.65 -24.52
C GLY A 517 2.95 -23.86 -23.62
N THR A 518 3.49 -22.81 -22.99
CA THR A 518 4.60 -22.94 -22.04
C THR A 518 4.11 -23.37 -20.65
N THR A 519 4.95 -24.15 -19.95
CA THR A 519 4.69 -24.61 -18.57
C THR A 519 5.67 -24.02 -17.57
N VAL A 520 6.40 -22.98 -17.98
CA VAL A 520 7.41 -22.31 -17.15
C VAL A 520 6.76 -21.56 -16.00
N LYS A 521 7.51 -21.43 -14.89
CA LYS A 521 7.09 -20.62 -13.74
C LYS A 521 7.35 -19.14 -14.00
N ALA A 522 6.45 -18.52 -14.77
CA ALA A 522 6.46 -17.08 -15.03
C ALA A 522 5.40 -16.41 -14.15
N PHE A 523 5.83 -15.81 -13.03
CA PHE A 523 4.92 -15.26 -12.02
C PHE A 523 4.31 -13.95 -12.50
N VAL A 524 3.02 -13.80 -12.21
CA VAL A 524 2.19 -12.62 -12.44
C VAL A 524 1.81 -12.02 -11.09
N ASP A 525 1.31 -12.86 -10.17
CA ASP A 525 1.09 -12.51 -8.76
C ASP A 525 2.16 -13.19 -7.92
N PHE A 526 3.07 -12.37 -7.40
CA PHE A 526 4.19 -12.85 -6.62
C PHE A 526 3.72 -13.43 -5.28
N GLN A 527 2.83 -12.75 -4.56
CA GLN A 527 2.49 -13.11 -3.20
C GLN A 527 1.63 -14.38 -3.14
N ASN A 528 0.68 -14.52 -4.07
CA ASN A 528 -0.20 -15.69 -4.16
C ASN A 528 0.33 -16.81 -5.08
N ASP A 529 1.56 -16.69 -5.57
CA ASP A 529 2.20 -17.70 -6.44
C ASP A 529 1.41 -17.98 -7.74
N VAL A 530 0.77 -16.95 -8.32
CA VAL A 530 0.02 -17.09 -9.58
C VAL A 530 0.93 -16.86 -10.78
N THR A 531 0.92 -17.80 -11.71
CA THR A 531 1.71 -17.75 -12.94
C THR A 531 0.87 -17.39 -14.17
N ALA A 532 1.54 -17.03 -15.27
CA ALA A 532 0.88 -16.84 -16.57
C ALA A 532 0.09 -18.08 -16.99
N LYS A 533 0.63 -19.29 -16.74
CA LYS A 533 -0.05 -20.56 -17.01
C LYS A 533 -1.37 -20.67 -16.24
N ASP A 534 -1.40 -20.28 -14.97
CA ASP A 534 -2.59 -20.37 -14.12
C ASP A 534 -3.74 -19.49 -14.65
N ILE A 535 -3.43 -18.29 -15.15
CA ILE A 535 -4.41 -17.41 -15.79
C ILE A 535 -4.98 -18.06 -17.05
N ARG A 536 -4.13 -18.62 -17.92
CA ARG A 536 -4.58 -19.31 -19.14
C ARG A 536 -5.41 -20.54 -18.82
N GLN A 537 -5.00 -21.32 -17.81
CA GLN A 537 -5.76 -22.48 -17.33
C GLN A 537 -7.16 -22.07 -16.89
N ALA A 538 -7.31 -20.99 -16.12
CA ALA A 538 -8.62 -20.51 -15.68
C ALA A 538 -9.55 -20.20 -16.88
N VAL A 539 -9.01 -19.55 -17.92
CA VAL A 539 -9.77 -19.28 -19.15
C VAL A 539 -10.16 -20.56 -19.88
N HIS A 540 -9.24 -21.52 -20.03
CA HIS A 540 -9.54 -22.83 -20.64
C HIS A 540 -10.57 -23.63 -19.84
N GLU A 541 -10.64 -23.44 -18.52
CA GLU A 541 -11.65 -24.05 -17.65
C GLU A 541 -13.01 -23.30 -17.67
N GLY A 542 -13.19 -22.35 -18.58
CA GLY A 542 -14.48 -21.66 -18.83
C GLY A 542 -14.65 -20.33 -18.10
N MET A 543 -13.60 -19.80 -17.45
CA MET A 543 -13.69 -18.50 -16.79
C MET A 543 -13.51 -17.37 -17.82
N HIS A 544 -14.62 -16.72 -18.20
CA HIS A 544 -14.60 -15.61 -19.15
C HIS A 544 -14.51 -14.21 -18.52
N SER A 545 -15.10 -14.03 -17.34
CA SER A 545 -15.07 -12.75 -16.61
C SER A 545 -13.75 -12.62 -15.85
N ILE A 546 -13.13 -11.42 -15.88
CA ILE A 546 -11.92 -11.16 -15.09
C ILE A 546 -12.14 -11.39 -13.59
N GLU A 547 -13.37 -11.16 -13.10
CA GLU A 547 -13.75 -11.41 -11.72
C GLU A 547 -13.76 -12.92 -11.39
N HIS A 548 -14.10 -13.78 -12.35
CA HIS A 548 -13.99 -15.24 -12.19
C HIS A 548 -12.54 -15.70 -12.25
N VAL A 549 -11.75 -15.22 -13.21
CA VAL A 549 -10.30 -15.51 -13.30
C VAL A 549 -9.60 -15.12 -11.99
N LYS A 550 -9.90 -13.93 -11.45
CA LYS A 550 -9.42 -13.47 -10.13
C LYS A 550 -9.77 -14.44 -9.01
N ARG A 551 -11.05 -14.81 -8.84
CA ARG A 551 -11.50 -15.70 -7.75
C ARG A 551 -10.93 -17.11 -7.86
N PHE A 552 -10.80 -17.60 -9.09
CA PHE A 552 -10.30 -18.95 -9.36
C PHE A 552 -8.79 -19.06 -9.13
N THR A 553 -8.02 -18.08 -9.60
CA THR A 553 -6.56 -18.08 -9.52
C THR A 553 -6.01 -17.42 -8.27
N THR A 554 -6.80 -16.59 -7.57
CA THR A 554 -6.41 -15.67 -6.49
C THR A 554 -5.54 -14.48 -6.91
N ASN A 555 -5.40 -14.23 -8.22
CA ASN A 555 -4.65 -13.10 -8.75
C ASN A 555 -5.22 -11.76 -8.23
N GLY A 556 -4.38 -10.94 -7.60
CA GLY A 556 -4.76 -9.63 -7.07
C GLY A 556 -5.65 -9.69 -5.84
N MET A 557 -5.58 -10.78 -5.07
CA MET A 557 -6.26 -10.93 -3.77
C MET A 557 -5.30 -10.91 -2.57
N ALA A 558 -4.00 -10.73 -2.81
CA ALA A 558 -2.96 -10.63 -1.80
C ALA A 558 -3.00 -9.26 -1.07
N THR A 559 -2.14 -9.08 -0.05
CA THR A 559 -2.10 -7.84 0.75
C THR A 559 -1.64 -6.61 -0.02
N ASP A 560 -0.96 -6.79 -1.15
CA ASP A 560 -0.63 -5.73 -2.10
C ASP A 560 -1.82 -5.34 -3.00
N GLN A 561 -2.89 -6.15 -3.02
CA GLN A 561 -4.13 -5.99 -3.79
C GLN A 561 -3.90 -5.93 -5.31
N GLY A 562 -2.88 -6.63 -5.79
CA GLY A 562 -2.56 -6.76 -7.21
C GLY A 562 -2.06 -5.48 -7.87
N LYS A 563 -1.41 -4.60 -7.10
CA LYS A 563 -0.78 -3.36 -7.61
C LYS A 563 0.19 -3.63 -8.75
N THR A 564 0.91 -4.76 -8.71
CA THR A 564 1.86 -5.16 -9.75
C THR A 564 1.34 -6.28 -10.67
N SER A 565 0.31 -7.04 -10.26
CA SER A 565 -0.14 -8.26 -10.95
C SER A 565 -1.35 -8.07 -11.87
N ASN A 566 -2.32 -7.21 -11.50
CA ASN A 566 -3.64 -7.16 -12.14
C ASN A 566 -3.58 -6.87 -13.63
N MET A 567 -2.72 -5.93 -14.06
CA MET A 567 -2.63 -5.55 -15.47
C MET A 567 -2.03 -6.64 -16.35
N HIS A 568 -1.04 -7.39 -15.85
CA HIS A 568 -0.51 -8.55 -16.56
C HIS A 568 -1.53 -9.70 -16.61
N GLY A 569 -2.20 -9.97 -15.49
CA GLY A 569 -3.25 -10.99 -15.42
C GLY A 569 -4.40 -10.69 -16.40
N LEU A 570 -4.85 -9.43 -16.46
CA LEU A 570 -5.86 -8.98 -17.42
C LEU A 570 -5.40 -9.16 -18.87
N ALA A 571 -4.18 -8.77 -19.20
CA ALA A 571 -3.65 -8.89 -20.56
C ALA A 571 -3.49 -10.36 -21.01
N ILE A 572 -3.07 -11.25 -20.12
CA ILE A 572 -2.97 -12.70 -20.41
C ILE A 572 -4.36 -13.32 -20.57
N ALA A 573 -5.33 -12.92 -19.73
CA ALA A 573 -6.72 -13.37 -19.90
C ALA A 573 -7.31 -12.88 -21.23
N ALA A 574 -7.05 -11.62 -21.60
CA ALA A 574 -7.49 -11.02 -22.86
C ALA A 574 -6.88 -11.72 -24.09
N GLU A 575 -5.57 -12.00 -24.05
CA GLU A 575 -4.87 -12.82 -25.06
C GLU A 575 -5.56 -14.18 -25.23
N THR A 576 -5.80 -14.88 -24.12
CA THR A 576 -6.36 -16.24 -24.14
C THR A 576 -7.82 -16.27 -24.58
N LEU A 577 -8.59 -15.22 -24.28
CA LEU A 577 -9.97 -15.07 -24.72
C LEU A 577 -10.11 -14.59 -26.17
N GLY A 578 -9.02 -14.14 -26.81
CA GLY A 578 -9.07 -13.50 -28.11
C GLY A 578 -9.85 -12.19 -28.11
N LYS A 579 -9.81 -11.43 -27.00
CA LYS A 579 -10.55 -10.17 -26.83
C LYS A 579 -9.62 -8.98 -26.56
N PRO A 580 -9.96 -7.76 -27.02
CA PRO A 580 -9.28 -6.55 -26.58
C PRO A 580 -9.38 -6.37 -25.05
N ILE A 581 -8.32 -5.83 -24.44
CA ILE A 581 -8.23 -5.58 -22.99
C ILE A 581 -9.47 -4.85 -22.43
N PRO A 582 -9.99 -3.77 -23.05
CA PRO A 582 -11.14 -3.05 -22.51
C PRO A 582 -12.42 -3.90 -22.41
N GLN A 583 -12.58 -4.92 -23.27
CA GLN A 583 -13.78 -5.75 -23.31
C GLN A 583 -13.80 -6.84 -22.22
N VAL A 584 -12.63 -7.22 -21.68
CA VAL A 584 -12.53 -8.17 -20.56
C VAL A 584 -12.87 -7.47 -19.23
N GLY A 585 -12.63 -6.16 -19.15
CA GLY A 585 -12.94 -5.31 -18.01
C GLY A 585 -11.87 -5.34 -16.91
N LEU A 586 -11.96 -4.39 -15.98
CA LEU A 586 -11.13 -4.34 -14.78
C LEU A 586 -11.86 -4.95 -13.59
N THR A 587 -11.08 -5.40 -12.60
CA THR A 587 -11.66 -5.77 -11.31
C THR A 587 -11.99 -4.53 -10.48
N THR A 588 -12.95 -4.65 -9.58
CA THR A 588 -13.38 -3.51 -8.75
C THR A 588 -12.26 -3.06 -7.80
N PHE A 589 -11.87 -1.79 -7.87
CA PHE A 589 -11.01 -1.15 -6.85
C PHE A 589 -11.83 -0.86 -5.59
N ARG A 590 -11.35 -1.30 -4.43
CA ARG A 590 -12.04 -1.13 -3.14
C ARG A 590 -11.11 -0.44 -2.13
N ALA A 591 -11.71 0.27 -1.18
CA ALA A 591 -10.99 0.67 0.03
C ALA A 591 -10.73 -0.58 0.90
N PRO A 592 -9.62 -0.61 1.67
CA PRO A 592 -8.59 0.42 1.72
C PRO A 592 -7.51 0.27 0.60
N TYR A 593 -6.88 1.37 0.17
CA TYR A 593 -5.78 1.37 -0.83
C TYR A 593 -4.59 0.50 -0.39
N THR A 594 -4.20 0.63 0.88
CA THR A 594 -3.30 -0.27 1.60
C THR A 594 -3.95 -0.66 2.93
N PRO A 595 -3.64 -1.84 3.51
CA PRO A 595 -4.20 -2.27 4.79
C PRO A 595 -4.16 -1.20 5.89
N VAL A 596 -5.24 -1.09 6.66
CA VAL A 596 -5.40 -0.18 7.80
C VAL A 596 -5.59 -0.99 9.07
N THR A 597 -4.88 -0.61 10.14
CA THR A 597 -4.99 -1.25 11.46
C THR A 597 -6.39 -1.07 12.02
N PHE A 598 -7.00 -2.13 12.58
CA PHE A 598 -8.33 -2.04 13.19
C PHE A 598 -8.39 -1.02 14.33
N GLY A 599 -7.31 -0.89 15.11
CA GLY A 599 -7.20 0.13 16.16
C GLY A 599 -7.42 1.56 15.65
N SER A 600 -6.91 1.90 14.45
CA SER A 600 -7.14 3.22 13.83
C SER A 600 -8.61 3.49 13.54
N ILE A 601 -9.38 2.47 13.15
CA ILE A 601 -10.81 2.61 12.84
C ILE A 601 -11.62 2.73 14.14
N VAL A 602 -11.28 1.94 15.15
CA VAL A 602 -11.96 1.94 16.46
C VAL A 602 -11.65 3.22 17.25
N GLY A 603 -10.43 3.74 17.15
CA GLY A 603 -10.01 4.95 17.86
C GLY A 603 -10.15 4.82 19.38
N HIS A 604 -10.90 5.72 19.98
CA HIS A 604 -11.15 5.75 21.43
C HIS A 604 -12.33 4.87 21.88
N ALA A 605 -13.09 4.26 20.95
CA ALA A 605 -14.27 3.45 21.28
C ALA A 605 -13.87 2.06 21.82
N ARG A 606 -13.25 2.03 23.01
CA ARG A 606 -12.79 0.81 23.70
C ARG A 606 -13.04 0.89 25.20
N GLY A 607 -13.21 -0.26 25.85
CA GLY A 607 -13.43 -0.34 27.30
C GLY A 607 -14.63 0.50 27.75
N ALA A 608 -14.45 1.32 28.78
CA ALA A 608 -15.50 2.20 29.30
C ALA A 608 -15.99 3.29 28.31
N LEU A 609 -15.28 3.51 27.20
CA LEU A 609 -15.63 4.48 26.15
C LEU A 609 -16.28 3.81 24.92
N PHE A 610 -16.50 2.49 24.95
CA PHE A 610 -17.10 1.79 23.81
C PHE A 610 -18.53 2.28 23.51
N ASP A 611 -19.34 2.50 24.54
CA ASP A 611 -20.69 3.08 24.46
C ASP A 611 -20.95 3.93 25.72
N PRO A 612 -21.63 5.09 25.64
CA PRO A 612 -21.88 5.94 26.80
C PRO A 612 -22.66 5.20 27.90
N THR A 613 -22.12 5.26 29.12
CA THR A 613 -22.80 4.75 30.32
C THR A 613 -23.62 5.87 30.98
N ARG A 614 -24.95 5.76 30.92
CA ARG A 614 -25.88 6.70 31.56
C ARG A 614 -26.14 6.28 33.01
N ARG A 615 -26.06 7.25 33.93
CA ARG A 615 -26.25 7.06 35.37
C ARG A 615 -27.31 8.03 35.87
N THR A 616 -28.20 7.56 36.74
CA THR A 616 -29.21 8.41 37.39
C THR A 616 -28.57 9.25 38.50
N ALA A 617 -29.27 10.28 38.97
CA ALA A 617 -28.78 11.12 40.07
C ALA A 617 -28.55 10.32 41.37
N THR A 618 -29.27 9.21 41.55
CA THR A 618 -29.18 8.30 42.71
C THR A 618 -28.14 7.19 42.51
N HIS A 619 -27.49 7.09 41.35
CA HIS A 619 -26.54 6.00 41.06
C HIS A 619 -25.41 5.92 42.09
N GLY A 620 -24.84 7.06 42.49
CA GLY A 620 -23.79 7.11 43.52
C GLY A 620 -24.27 6.58 44.87
N TRP A 621 -25.51 6.90 45.27
CA TRP A 621 -26.13 6.36 46.48
C TRP A 621 -26.36 4.86 46.35
N ALA A 622 -26.92 4.39 45.23
CA ALA A 622 -27.19 2.98 45.02
C ALA A 622 -25.90 2.14 45.05
N ALA A 623 -24.83 2.62 44.43
CA ALA A 623 -23.52 1.97 44.46
C ALA A 623 -22.94 1.91 45.89
N ALA A 624 -23.09 2.98 46.68
CA ALA A 624 -22.67 2.99 48.08
C ALA A 624 -23.48 2.03 48.97
N GLN A 625 -24.72 1.72 48.60
CA GLN A 625 -25.56 0.70 49.26
C GLN A 625 -25.27 -0.73 48.75
N GLY A 626 -24.28 -0.92 47.88
CA GLY A 626 -23.91 -2.23 47.35
C GLY A 626 -24.84 -2.75 46.25
N ALA A 627 -25.57 -1.86 45.55
CA ALA A 627 -26.40 -2.27 44.42
C ALA A 627 -25.60 -3.05 43.37
N VAL A 628 -26.17 -4.14 42.89
CA VAL A 628 -25.75 -4.78 41.64
C VAL A 628 -26.47 -4.07 40.49
N PHE A 629 -25.78 -3.79 39.39
CA PHE A 629 -26.34 -3.03 38.26
C PHE A 629 -26.55 -3.91 37.03
N GLU A 630 -27.65 -3.65 36.32
CA GLU A 630 -27.97 -4.22 35.01
C GLU A 630 -27.85 -3.14 33.92
N ASP A 631 -27.48 -3.56 32.71
CA ASP A 631 -27.51 -2.73 31.50
C ASP A 631 -28.89 -2.73 30.86
N VAL A 632 -29.61 -1.60 30.97
CA VAL A 632 -30.90 -1.38 30.32
C VAL A 632 -30.73 -0.35 29.21
N GLY A 633 -30.37 -0.83 28.02
CA GLY A 633 -29.80 0.01 26.97
C GLY A 633 -28.49 0.62 27.47
N GLN A 634 -28.36 1.95 27.38
CA GLN A 634 -27.20 2.68 27.90
C GLN A 634 -27.27 2.98 29.41
N TRP A 635 -28.38 2.70 30.08
CA TRP A 635 -28.53 3.00 31.51
C TRP A 635 -27.99 1.88 32.39
N LYS A 636 -27.20 2.24 33.41
CA LYS A 636 -26.89 1.37 34.53
C LYS A 636 -27.95 1.53 35.61
N ARG A 637 -28.88 0.58 35.69
CA ARG A 637 -29.97 0.57 36.68
C ARG A 637 -29.64 -0.38 37.81
N ALA A 638 -29.99 0.00 39.05
CA ALA A 638 -29.89 -0.91 40.17
C ALA A 638 -30.81 -2.11 39.90
N TRP A 639 -30.22 -3.29 39.82
CA TRP A 639 -30.90 -4.55 39.55
C TRP A 639 -31.48 -5.13 40.83
N TYR A 640 -30.66 -5.18 41.89
CA TYR A 640 -31.04 -5.58 43.26
C TYR A 640 -29.97 -5.10 44.27
N PHE A 641 -30.30 -5.14 45.56
CA PHE A 641 -29.45 -4.71 46.67
C PHE A 641 -29.19 -5.88 47.64
N PRO A 642 -28.15 -6.70 47.42
CA PRO A 642 -27.87 -7.85 48.27
C PRO A 642 -27.36 -7.44 49.65
N LYS A 643 -27.73 -8.21 50.68
CA LYS A 643 -27.04 -8.20 51.96
C LYS A 643 -25.92 -9.24 51.97
N ALA A 644 -25.01 -9.13 52.95
CA ALA A 644 -23.93 -10.08 53.12
C ALA A 644 -24.46 -11.54 53.20
N GLY A 645 -23.96 -12.41 52.32
CA GLY A 645 -24.36 -13.81 52.24
C GLY A 645 -25.60 -14.10 51.39
N GLU A 646 -26.27 -13.09 50.83
CA GLU A 646 -27.38 -13.31 49.90
C GLU A 646 -26.89 -13.48 48.46
N ASP A 647 -27.47 -14.46 47.75
CA ASP A 647 -27.46 -14.49 46.29
C ASP A 647 -28.58 -13.60 45.72
N MET A 648 -28.66 -13.50 44.39
CA MET A 648 -29.68 -12.70 43.71
C MET A 648 -31.10 -13.12 44.11
N HIS A 649 -31.39 -14.42 44.16
CA HIS A 649 -32.74 -14.90 44.44
C HIS A 649 -33.16 -14.61 45.88
N ALA A 650 -32.27 -14.80 46.84
CA ALA A 650 -32.51 -14.47 48.25
C ALA A 650 -32.75 -12.95 48.43
N ALA A 651 -31.90 -12.11 47.83
CA ALA A 651 -32.03 -10.66 47.89
C ALA A 651 -33.35 -10.17 47.27
N VAL A 652 -33.68 -10.61 46.05
CA VAL A 652 -34.91 -10.23 45.35
C VAL A 652 -36.15 -10.77 46.07
N ASN A 653 -36.11 -11.99 46.62
CA ASN A 653 -37.23 -12.53 47.41
C ASN A 653 -37.47 -11.68 48.67
N ARG A 654 -36.41 -11.32 49.40
CA ARG A 654 -36.49 -10.43 50.55
C ARG A 654 -37.06 -9.07 50.16
N GLU A 655 -36.55 -8.46 49.09
CA GLU A 655 -37.02 -7.16 48.59
C GLU A 655 -38.50 -7.21 48.22
N CYS A 656 -38.92 -8.18 47.40
CA CYS A 656 -40.33 -8.39 47.02
C CYS A 656 -41.25 -8.53 48.24
N VAL A 657 -40.86 -9.35 49.23
CA VAL A 657 -41.62 -9.51 50.48
C VAL A 657 -41.68 -8.20 51.26
N THR A 658 -40.56 -7.45 51.32
CA THR A 658 -40.47 -6.17 52.04
C THR A 658 -41.38 -5.12 51.41
N VAL A 659 -41.36 -4.96 50.08
CA VAL A 659 -42.23 -3.99 49.38
C VAL A 659 -43.71 -4.30 49.63
N ARG A 660 -44.11 -5.57 49.68
CA ARG A 660 -45.50 -5.98 49.91
C ARG A 660 -45.95 -5.85 51.37
N LYS A 661 -45.05 -6.05 52.33
CA LYS A 661 -45.37 -6.04 53.77
C LYS A 661 -45.13 -4.68 54.45
N ALA A 662 -44.29 -3.83 53.87
CA ALA A 662 -43.90 -2.54 54.45
C ALA A 662 -43.85 -1.45 53.36
N ALA A 663 -42.69 -1.20 52.77
CA ALA A 663 -42.49 -0.19 51.72
C ALA A 663 -41.23 -0.52 50.90
N GLY A 664 -41.14 0.04 49.69
CA GLY A 664 -39.97 -0.05 48.82
C GLY A 664 -39.70 1.26 48.11
N LEU A 665 -38.43 1.54 47.84
CA LEU A 665 -38.00 2.64 46.98
C LEU A 665 -37.44 2.06 45.68
N PHE A 666 -37.91 2.59 44.56
CA PHE A 666 -37.45 2.17 43.24
C PHE A 666 -37.12 3.40 42.41
N ASP A 667 -35.92 3.42 41.82
CA ASP A 667 -35.52 4.48 40.90
C ASP A 667 -36.12 4.24 39.51
N ALA A 668 -37.26 4.88 39.25
CA ALA A 668 -37.95 4.89 37.96
C ALA A 668 -37.43 5.99 37.00
N SER A 669 -36.35 6.69 37.34
CA SER A 669 -35.89 7.88 36.60
C SER A 669 -35.52 7.61 35.13
N THR A 670 -35.25 6.36 34.77
CA THR A 670 -34.83 5.99 33.41
C THR A 670 -35.96 5.94 32.37
N LEU A 671 -37.23 6.06 32.78
CA LEU A 671 -38.36 6.10 31.84
C LEU A 671 -38.26 7.31 30.88
N GLY A 672 -38.64 7.13 29.62
CA GLY A 672 -38.83 8.24 28.69
C GLY A 672 -39.96 9.14 29.20
N LYS A 673 -39.73 10.46 29.22
CA LYS A 673 -40.71 11.45 29.67
C LYS A 673 -40.80 12.51 28.59
N ILE A 674 -42.03 12.81 28.15
CA ILE A 674 -42.33 13.79 27.13
C ILE A 674 -43.48 14.64 27.67
N GLU A 675 -43.27 15.96 27.74
CA GLU A 675 -44.33 16.91 28.08
C GLU A 675 -45.01 17.38 26.79
N VAL A 676 -46.34 17.37 26.76
CA VAL A 676 -47.14 17.78 25.59
C VAL A 676 -47.96 19.00 25.98
N VAL A 677 -47.73 20.12 25.29
CA VAL A 677 -48.36 21.41 25.59
C VAL A 677 -48.90 22.04 24.32
N GLY A 678 -50.14 22.50 24.38
CA GLY A 678 -50.81 23.18 23.28
C GLY A 678 -52.34 23.04 23.39
N PRO A 679 -53.12 23.88 22.69
CA PRO A 679 -54.58 23.84 22.74
C PRO A 679 -55.14 22.49 22.26
N ASP A 680 -54.43 21.79 21.36
CA ASP A 680 -54.80 20.49 20.82
C ASP A 680 -54.10 19.29 21.51
N ALA A 681 -53.43 19.50 22.65
CA ALA A 681 -52.66 18.44 23.31
C ALA A 681 -53.50 17.20 23.63
N ALA A 682 -54.71 17.38 24.17
CA ALA A 682 -55.61 16.27 24.47
C ALA A 682 -56.02 15.50 23.21
N LYS A 683 -56.42 16.22 22.15
CA LYS A 683 -56.77 15.64 20.85
C LYS A 683 -55.63 14.86 20.22
N PHE A 684 -54.39 15.36 20.34
CA PHE A 684 -53.20 14.65 19.88
C PHE A 684 -52.97 13.35 20.67
N MET A 685 -53.15 13.37 21.98
CA MET A 685 -53.02 12.17 22.82
C MET A 685 -54.11 11.14 22.50
N GLU A 686 -55.36 11.56 22.25
CA GLU A 686 -56.46 10.68 21.82
C GLU A 686 -56.20 10.00 20.47
N LEU A 687 -55.41 10.63 19.58
CA LEU A 687 -55.01 10.00 18.31
C LEU A 687 -53.91 8.95 18.48
N LEU A 688 -53.05 9.10 19.49
CA LEU A 688 -51.90 8.22 19.72
C LEU A 688 -52.20 7.04 20.64
N TYR A 689 -53.05 7.22 21.64
CA TYR A 689 -53.33 6.23 22.68
C TYR A 689 -54.70 5.58 22.46
N THR A 690 -54.74 4.25 22.59
CA THR A 690 -55.94 3.40 22.41
C THR A 690 -56.77 3.26 23.65
#